data_AF-A0A960VCC5-F1
#
_entry.id   AF-A0A960VCC5-F1
#
_cell.length_a   1.000
_cell.length_b   1.000
_cell.length_c   1.000
_cell.angle_alpha   90.00
_cell.angle_beta   90.00
_cell.angle_gamma   90.00
#
_symmetry.space_group_name_H-M   'P 1'
#
loop_
_entity.id
_entity.type
_entity.pdbx_description
1 polymer ?
#
loop_
_entity_poly.entity_id
_entity_poly.type
_entity_poly.pdbx_seq_one_letter_code
_entity_poly.pdbx_strand_id
1 'polypeptide(L)'
;MIKFFSVLLIVILNPILLFSFPIQMKDNWKAFPRKNLDINSNPETWEEVPSLTFQSTQLKNFPKGEVINITLYKSFEISQEEYDNLDEDISVLFSYISNVYAVYLNGAKISESGKIENGEIIKNGSKGNVILHFPKKNLQPGVNHFYIVISGMKDEEVSVYGNAETSIDYLKNHQYTTRQRVSLILLSLYFFVGVYHLLLFYKRPQDIYNGFFSMFCIFASLYIFFRTNVIYEFDLDSLVNEKTEYILVYFTTLGMLLFFESFIKRKIYKPTKIYTLFIFIISIITAIFSKSLAAKMLLCWQLSAFYVLFRSSYLMIKGVKEKLPDAKRLMVGFFAMVVCLVLDLLGAMHVLPGLNNMEIAKYGFFIFVMGIAAMLANRFMILHNHVEELNRNLEHKVELRTAELRESLNHVQKLKFQQDGDYFLTSLLIKPLMVNEVHSDKVKIDFFIKQKKTFEFKNKIHEIGGDICIANNITLKNKNYCVFVNGDAMGKSIQGAGGALVLGVVFRAVISRTQINPSNRTPEQWLKSCFVELQNVFVSFDGSMLISVVMGLVDESTGMLFYINAEHPWVILYRDNIASFLEDSLSMRKIGMIGLDGDLQVKTFHLQPEDSLLIGSDGRDDLLLRINEKGERIINEDENLFLRTVEEGKGDLNS
;
A
#
# COMPACT_ATOMS: atom_id res chain seq x y z
N MET A 1 20.03 -0.13 79.19
CA MET A 1 18.59 -0.30 78.91
C MET A 1 17.66 0.61 79.75
N ILE A 2 18.18 1.66 80.41
CA ILE A 2 17.37 2.59 81.25
C ILE A 2 17.42 4.05 80.71
N LYS A 3 18.41 4.39 79.86
CA LYS A 3 18.48 5.71 79.19
C LYS A 3 17.62 5.86 77.92
N PHE A 4 17.02 4.76 77.43
CA PHE A 4 16.12 4.80 76.27
C PHE A 4 14.66 5.06 76.67
N PHE A 5 14.28 4.72 77.91
CA PHE A 5 12.92 4.91 78.43
C PHE A 5 12.68 6.34 78.94
N SER A 6 13.71 7.06 79.36
CA SER A 6 13.60 8.46 79.81
C SER A 6 13.37 9.45 78.66
N VAL A 7 13.79 9.12 77.43
CA VAL A 7 13.55 9.96 76.25
C VAL A 7 12.13 9.78 75.71
N LEU A 8 11.53 8.60 75.90
CA LEU A 8 10.15 8.33 75.46
C LEU A 8 9.10 8.97 76.39
N LEU A 9 9.42 9.21 77.67
CA LEU A 9 8.48 9.80 78.64
C LEU A 9 8.41 11.33 78.57
N ILE A 10 9.47 12.01 78.09
CA ILE A 10 9.52 13.49 77.97
C ILE A 10 8.76 13.99 76.73
N VAL A 11 8.52 13.13 75.74
CA VAL A 11 7.70 13.45 74.55
C VAL A 11 6.19 13.36 74.85
N ILE A 12 5.80 12.72 75.96
CA ILE A 12 4.38 12.53 76.34
C ILE A 12 3.85 13.67 77.25
N LEU A 13 4.72 14.55 77.75
CA LEU A 13 4.36 15.57 78.76
C LEU A 13 4.65 17.04 78.37
N ASN A 14 5.04 17.31 77.12
CA ASN A 14 4.97 18.65 76.55
C ASN A 14 3.89 18.65 75.47
N PRO A 15 2.83 19.48 75.57
CA PRO A 15 2.13 19.89 74.37
C PRO A 15 3.14 20.77 73.62
N ILE A 16 3.94 20.16 72.74
CA ILE A 16 4.42 20.92 71.59
C ILE A 16 3.14 21.49 70.99
N LEU A 17 3.05 22.82 70.96
CA LEU A 17 2.00 23.59 70.31
C LEU A 17 1.81 23.04 68.89
N LEU A 18 0.94 22.04 68.76
CA LEU A 18 0.42 21.53 67.52
C LEU A 18 -0.53 22.62 67.06
N PHE A 19 -0.04 23.48 66.16
CA PHE A 19 -0.87 24.36 65.36
C PHE A 19 -2.13 23.58 64.92
N SER A 20 -3.33 24.13 65.18
CA SER A 20 -4.62 23.49 64.90
C SER A 20 -4.96 23.32 63.42
N PHE A 21 -4.09 23.77 62.51
CA PHE A 21 -4.23 23.54 61.08
C PHE A 21 -3.67 22.14 60.70
N PRO A 22 -4.43 21.30 59.98
CA PRO A 22 -5.74 21.59 59.40
C PRO A 22 -6.91 21.46 60.41
N ILE A 23 -7.79 22.47 60.44
CA ILE A 23 -9.03 22.42 61.24
C ILE A 23 -10.04 21.59 60.46
N GLN A 24 -10.40 20.41 60.99
CA GLN A 24 -11.31 19.48 60.33
C GLN A 24 -12.73 20.06 60.20
N MET A 25 -13.19 20.20 58.96
CA MET A 25 -14.50 20.74 58.59
C MET A 25 -15.47 19.65 58.12
N LYS A 26 -15.12 18.38 58.26
CA LYS A 26 -15.98 17.27 57.80
C LYS A 26 -17.20 17.02 58.71
N ASP A 27 -17.01 16.95 60.02
CA ASP A 27 -18.04 16.45 60.94
C ASP A 27 -18.66 17.56 61.82
N ASN A 28 -19.76 17.28 62.51
CA ASN A 28 -20.42 18.18 63.49
C ASN A 28 -20.92 19.51 62.90
N TRP A 29 -21.82 19.44 61.93
CA TRP A 29 -22.50 20.60 61.35
C TRP A 29 -23.93 20.73 61.88
N LYS A 30 -24.53 21.90 61.70
CA LYS A 30 -25.96 22.13 61.97
C LYS A 30 -26.64 22.65 60.72
N ALA A 31 -27.90 22.29 60.50
CA ALA A 31 -28.67 22.71 59.33
C ALA A 31 -29.97 23.44 59.71
N PHE A 32 -30.31 24.45 58.92
CA PHE A 32 -31.56 25.19 59.01
C PHE A 32 -32.22 25.31 57.63
N PRO A 33 -33.49 24.91 57.44
CA PRO A 33 -34.15 24.82 56.13
C PRO A 33 -34.63 26.17 55.55
N ARG A 34 -34.00 27.28 55.96
CA ARG A 34 -34.25 28.63 55.43
C ARG A 34 -32.94 29.41 55.39
N LYS A 35 -32.93 30.53 54.69
CA LYS A 35 -31.82 31.49 54.75
C LYS A 35 -31.84 32.19 56.11
N ASN A 36 -30.88 31.89 56.97
CA ASN A 36 -30.69 32.57 58.25
C ASN A 36 -29.20 32.83 58.48
N LEU A 37 -28.82 34.09 58.54
CA LEU A 37 -27.44 34.55 58.71
C LEU A 37 -27.25 35.33 60.02
N ASP A 38 -28.26 35.34 60.89
CA ASP A 38 -28.18 36.09 62.15
C ASP A 38 -27.31 35.33 63.17
N ILE A 39 -26.16 35.93 63.48
CA ILE A 39 -25.19 35.40 64.47
C ILE A 39 -25.83 35.29 65.86
N ASN A 40 -26.87 36.10 66.15
CA ASN A 40 -27.59 36.08 67.42
C ASN A 40 -28.70 35.01 67.47
N SER A 41 -29.02 34.35 66.36
CA SER A 41 -30.02 33.28 66.37
C SER A 41 -29.45 32.04 67.06
N ASN A 42 -30.18 31.46 68.04
CA ASN A 42 -29.67 30.34 68.84
C ASN A 42 -29.48 29.06 67.98
N PRO A 43 -28.24 28.66 67.63
CA PRO A 43 -27.97 27.50 66.79
C PRO A 43 -28.29 26.17 67.46
N GLU A 44 -28.61 26.17 68.77
CA GLU A 44 -29.08 24.96 69.49
C GLU A 44 -30.42 24.44 68.97
N THR A 45 -31.21 25.28 68.29
CA THR A 45 -32.51 24.88 67.72
C THR A 45 -32.41 24.27 66.31
N TRP A 46 -31.19 24.21 65.75
CA TRP A 46 -30.93 23.73 64.38
C TRP A 46 -30.78 22.20 64.36
N GLU A 47 -31.04 21.56 63.21
CA GLU A 47 -30.94 20.11 63.08
C GLU A 47 -29.46 19.69 62.99
N GLU A 48 -29.01 18.78 63.87
CA GLU A 48 -27.63 18.29 63.87
C GLU A 48 -27.34 17.43 62.63
N VAL A 49 -26.24 17.73 61.96
CA VAL A 49 -25.73 17.06 60.75
C VAL A 49 -24.37 16.43 61.09
N PRO A 50 -24.31 15.11 61.33
CA PRO A 50 -23.10 14.44 61.82
C PRO A 50 -21.90 14.58 60.88
N SER A 51 -22.12 14.62 59.58
CA SER A 51 -21.11 14.74 58.54
C SER A 51 -21.61 15.65 57.43
N LEU A 52 -20.71 16.49 56.90
CA LEU A 52 -20.99 17.45 55.84
C LEU A 52 -21.43 16.80 54.53
N THR A 53 -21.27 15.48 54.38
CA THR A 53 -21.95 14.69 53.34
C THR A 53 -23.45 14.69 53.61
N PHE A 54 -24.08 15.78 53.19
CA PHE A 54 -25.44 16.15 53.49
C PHE A 54 -26.26 16.15 52.21
N GLN A 55 -27.38 15.44 52.23
CA GLN A 55 -28.38 15.47 51.18
C GLN A 55 -29.66 16.09 51.72
N SER A 56 -30.29 16.96 50.93
CA SER A 56 -31.51 17.67 51.35
C SER A 56 -32.63 16.72 51.79
N THR A 57 -32.69 15.49 51.27
CA THR A 57 -33.63 14.42 51.66
C THR A 57 -33.49 13.95 53.11
N GLN A 58 -32.39 14.27 53.79
CA GLN A 58 -32.12 13.85 55.17
C GLN A 58 -32.78 14.75 56.22
N LEU A 59 -33.26 15.95 55.85
CA LEU A 59 -33.92 16.87 56.78
C LEU A 59 -35.37 16.47 57.05
N LYS A 60 -35.77 16.40 58.33
CA LYS A 60 -37.14 16.01 58.73
C LYS A 60 -38.21 17.00 58.29
N ASN A 61 -37.87 18.29 58.23
CA ASN A 61 -38.78 19.38 57.86
C ASN A 61 -38.30 20.07 56.58
N PHE A 62 -38.60 19.44 55.44
CA PHE A 62 -38.23 20.00 54.15
C PHE A 62 -39.07 21.25 53.81
N PRO A 63 -38.46 22.38 53.41
CA PRO A 63 -39.20 23.59 53.08
C PRO A 63 -40.00 23.40 51.79
N LYS A 64 -41.28 23.82 51.80
CA LYS A 64 -42.15 23.79 50.61
C LYS A 64 -42.08 25.14 49.90
N GLY A 65 -41.36 25.19 48.78
CA GLY A 65 -41.27 26.31 47.85
C GLY A 65 -40.71 25.85 46.50
N GLU A 66 -40.81 26.67 45.44
CA GLU A 66 -40.16 26.38 44.15
C GLU A 66 -38.63 26.43 44.28
N VAL A 67 -38.12 27.35 45.11
CA VAL A 67 -36.71 27.45 45.51
C VAL A 67 -36.53 26.98 46.94
N ILE A 68 -35.66 25.99 47.14
CA ILE A 68 -35.23 25.48 48.44
C ILE A 68 -34.00 26.26 48.87
N ASN A 69 -33.95 26.71 50.13
CA ASN A 69 -32.77 27.34 50.73
C ASN A 69 -32.40 26.60 52.01
N ILE A 70 -31.16 26.14 52.12
CA ILE A 70 -30.63 25.46 53.31
C ILE A 70 -29.40 26.22 53.79
N THR A 71 -29.36 26.54 55.08
CA THR A 71 -28.17 27.12 55.72
C THR A 71 -27.50 26.06 56.59
N LEU A 72 -26.24 25.77 56.33
CA LEU A 72 -25.38 24.94 57.17
C LEU A 72 -24.50 25.85 58.05
N TYR A 73 -24.29 25.44 59.29
CA TYR A 73 -23.51 26.19 60.28
C TYR A 73 -22.53 25.29 61.01
N LYS A 74 -21.34 25.84 61.29
CA LYS A 74 -20.34 25.26 62.17
C LYS A 74 -19.51 26.35 62.84
N SER A 75 -19.19 26.18 64.11
CA SER A 75 -18.22 27.02 64.81
C SER A 75 -16.90 26.29 64.99
N PHE A 76 -15.81 27.04 65.03
CA PHE A 76 -14.47 26.56 65.35
C PHE A 76 -13.71 27.63 66.12
N GLU A 77 -12.74 27.23 66.94
CA GLU A 77 -11.95 28.15 67.76
C GLU A 77 -10.54 28.28 67.20
N ILE A 78 -9.98 29.49 67.25
CA ILE A 78 -8.58 29.78 66.95
C ILE A 78 -7.97 30.47 68.16
N SER A 79 -6.82 29.97 68.64
CA SER A 79 -6.10 30.61 69.74
C SER A 79 -5.42 31.91 69.31
N GLN A 80 -5.12 32.80 70.27
CA GLN A 80 -4.40 34.05 69.98
C GLN A 80 -3.03 33.79 69.33
N GLU A 81 -2.31 32.77 69.80
CA GLU A 81 -0.98 32.41 69.28
C GLU A 81 -1.04 31.91 67.83
N GLU A 82 -2.04 31.11 67.47
CA GLU A 82 -2.27 30.68 66.08
C GLU A 82 -2.70 31.84 65.19
N TYR A 83 -3.55 32.73 65.71
CA TYR A 83 -3.91 33.95 65.01
C TYR A 83 -2.70 34.81 64.72
N ASP A 84 -1.80 35.01 65.69
CA ASP A 84 -0.63 35.85 65.51
C ASP A 84 0.36 35.25 64.52
N ASN A 85 0.58 33.93 64.56
CA ASN A 85 1.47 33.18 63.67
C ASN A 85 0.91 32.89 62.25
N LEU A 86 -0.32 33.29 61.95
CA LEU A 86 -0.89 33.21 60.60
C LEU A 86 -0.27 34.28 59.70
N ASP A 87 0.79 33.92 58.97
CA ASP A 87 1.48 34.80 58.01
C ASP A 87 1.12 34.52 56.54
N GLU A 88 0.42 33.41 56.27
CA GLU A 88 0.03 32.98 54.92
C GLU A 88 -1.49 33.00 54.72
N ASP A 89 -1.91 33.05 53.45
CA ASP A 89 -3.32 32.96 53.04
C ASP A 89 -3.93 31.61 53.46
N ILE A 90 -5.15 31.66 53.99
CA ILE A 90 -5.90 30.50 54.44
C ILE A 90 -7.00 30.19 53.41
N SER A 91 -7.40 28.92 53.34
CA SER A 91 -8.59 28.54 52.62
C SER A 91 -9.34 27.40 53.30
N VAL A 92 -10.57 27.17 52.86
CA VAL A 92 -11.32 25.96 53.16
C VAL A 92 -11.54 25.16 51.89
N LEU A 93 -11.34 23.85 51.97
CA LEU A 93 -11.57 22.91 50.87
C LEU A 93 -12.90 22.17 51.08
N PHE A 94 -13.76 22.17 50.07
CA PHE A 94 -14.96 21.34 50.02
C PHE A 94 -14.90 20.38 48.83
N SER A 95 -15.29 19.12 49.02
CA SER A 95 -15.24 18.13 47.92
C SER A 95 -16.26 18.43 46.84
N TYR A 96 -17.46 18.92 47.19
CA TYR A 96 -18.46 19.37 46.25
C TYR A 96 -19.51 20.26 46.93
N ILE A 97 -19.99 21.29 46.23
CA ILE A 97 -21.15 22.09 46.64
C ILE A 97 -22.11 22.18 45.46
N SER A 98 -23.38 21.82 45.65
CA SER A 98 -24.40 21.78 44.61
C SER A 98 -25.04 23.15 44.29
N ASN A 99 -25.59 23.26 43.09
CA ASN A 99 -26.53 24.28 42.62
C ASN A 99 -26.01 25.71 42.86
N VAL A 100 -26.67 26.51 43.67
CA VAL A 100 -26.26 27.89 43.95
C VAL A 100 -25.83 28.00 45.41
N TYR A 101 -24.68 28.60 45.70
CA TYR A 101 -24.20 28.72 47.07
C TYR A 101 -23.56 30.07 47.39
N ALA A 102 -23.60 30.43 48.67
CA ALA A 102 -22.86 31.55 49.24
C ALA A 102 -22.29 31.16 50.61
N VAL A 103 -21.03 31.50 50.84
CA VAL A 103 -20.29 31.14 52.07
C VAL A 103 -19.95 32.39 52.86
N TYR A 104 -20.19 32.34 54.16
CA TYR A 104 -19.97 33.44 55.09
C TYR A 104 -19.11 32.98 56.27
N LEU A 105 -18.24 33.86 56.75
CA LEU A 105 -17.42 33.68 57.94
C LEU A 105 -17.54 34.94 58.79
N ASN A 106 -17.93 34.77 60.06
CA ASN A 106 -18.14 35.88 60.99
C ASN A 106 -19.04 36.99 60.40
N GLY A 107 -20.08 36.59 59.66
CA GLY A 107 -21.02 37.50 58.99
C GLY A 107 -20.51 38.11 57.66
N ALA A 108 -19.22 38.06 57.37
CA ALA A 108 -18.65 38.52 56.11
C ALA A 108 -18.80 37.45 55.01
N LYS A 109 -19.28 37.84 53.83
CA LYS A 109 -19.39 36.96 52.67
C LYS A 109 -18.01 36.72 52.05
N ILE A 110 -17.57 35.47 52.02
CA ILE A 110 -16.27 35.07 51.45
C ILE A 110 -16.40 34.71 49.97
N SER A 111 -17.46 33.99 49.60
CA SER A 111 -17.61 33.48 48.23
C SER A 111 -19.08 33.29 47.87
N GLU A 112 -19.36 33.35 46.57
CA GLU A 112 -20.63 32.93 45.98
C GLU A 112 -20.42 32.28 44.62
N SER A 113 -21.32 31.37 44.26
CA SER A 113 -21.33 30.73 42.95
C SER A 113 -22.77 30.43 42.53
N GLY A 114 -23.07 30.72 41.27
CA GLY A 114 -24.40 30.58 40.68
C GLY A 114 -25.30 31.80 40.90
N LYS A 115 -26.47 31.81 40.23
CA LYS A 115 -27.42 32.91 40.28
C LYS A 115 -28.85 32.42 40.15
N ILE A 116 -29.73 32.93 41.00
CA ILE A 116 -31.18 32.72 40.93
C ILE A 116 -31.84 34.07 40.62
N GLU A 117 -32.66 34.14 39.58
CA GLU A 117 -33.55 35.28 39.33
C GLU A 117 -34.96 34.76 39.02
N ASN A 118 -35.98 35.50 39.45
CA ASN A 118 -37.40 35.18 39.19
C ASN A 118 -37.83 33.75 39.58
N GLY A 119 -37.15 33.12 40.54
CA GLY A 119 -37.47 31.75 40.97
C GLY A 119 -36.85 30.65 40.12
N GLU A 120 -35.95 30.98 39.18
CA GLU A 120 -35.21 30.01 38.34
C GLU A 120 -33.69 30.17 38.50
N ILE A 121 -32.95 29.06 38.36
CA ILE A 121 -31.47 29.08 38.35
C ILE A 121 -31.04 29.44 36.94
N ILE A 122 -30.48 30.65 36.78
CA ILE A 122 -29.99 31.14 35.48
C ILE A 122 -28.53 30.76 35.27
N LYS A 123 -27.74 30.67 36.36
CA LYS A 123 -26.36 30.19 36.33
C LYS A 123 -26.18 29.13 37.40
N ASN A 124 -25.79 27.92 37.02
CA ASN A 124 -25.51 26.87 37.98
C ASN A 124 -24.11 27.09 38.58
N GLY A 125 -24.02 27.09 39.91
CA GLY A 125 -22.79 27.32 40.66
C GLY A 125 -22.08 26.04 41.13
N SER A 126 -22.59 24.85 40.78
CA SER A 126 -22.05 23.57 41.25
C SER A 126 -20.57 23.44 40.90
N LYS A 127 -19.74 23.11 41.89
CA LYS A 127 -18.30 22.90 41.70
C LYS A 127 -17.79 21.77 42.59
N GLY A 128 -16.92 20.94 42.04
CA GLY A 128 -16.10 19.98 42.79
C GLY A 128 -14.80 20.60 43.28
N ASN A 129 -14.23 20.05 44.36
CA ASN A 129 -12.96 20.46 44.98
C ASN A 129 -12.82 21.98 45.14
N VAL A 130 -13.83 22.60 45.74
CA VAL A 130 -13.94 24.05 45.89
C VAL A 130 -12.93 24.53 46.93
N ILE A 131 -11.95 25.31 46.50
CA ILE A 131 -11.04 26.03 47.39
C ILE A 131 -11.57 27.45 47.57
N LEU A 132 -12.02 27.78 48.78
CA LEU A 132 -12.46 29.12 49.13
C LEU A 132 -11.38 29.82 49.94
N HIS A 133 -10.68 30.75 49.29
CA HIS A 133 -9.68 31.58 49.93
C HIS A 133 -10.35 32.69 50.75
N PHE A 134 -9.87 32.90 51.98
CA PHE A 134 -10.24 34.06 52.79
C PHE A 134 -9.01 34.62 53.52
N PRO A 135 -8.87 35.96 53.57
CA PRO A 135 -7.74 36.59 54.23
C PRO A 135 -7.87 36.54 55.76
N LYS A 136 -6.74 36.57 56.47
CA LYS A 136 -6.63 36.54 57.94
C LYS A 136 -7.60 37.50 58.66
N LYS A 137 -7.87 38.68 58.07
CA LYS A 137 -8.79 39.71 58.62
C LYS A 137 -10.23 39.23 58.83
N ASN A 138 -10.65 38.16 58.15
CA ASN A 138 -11.98 37.58 58.30
C ASN A 138 -12.08 36.63 59.51
N LEU A 139 -10.94 36.28 60.11
CA LEU A 139 -10.87 35.48 61.34
C LEU A 139 -10.69 36.39 62.55
N GLN A 140 -11.12 35.90 63.70
CA GLN A 140 -10.91 36.52 65.00
C GLN A 140 -10.35 35.49 66.00
N PRO A 141 -9.51 35.91 66.96
CA PRO A 141 -9.15 35.07 68.09
C PRO A 141 -10.39 34.64 68.88
N GLY A 142 -10.44 33.37 69.30
CA GLY A 142 -11.59 32.74 69.94
C GLY A 142 -12.54 32.08 68.95
N VAL A 143 -13.85 32.15 69.20
CA VAL A 143 -14.87 31.46 68.41
C VAL A 143 -15.12 32.17 67.08
N ASN A 144 -15.04 31.40 65.99
CA ASN A 144 -15.38 31.82 64.64
C ASN A 144 -16.63 31.07 64.17
N HIS A 145 -17.48 31.76 63.40
CA HIS A 145 -18.76 31.24 62.93
C HIS A 145 -18.75 31.09 61.40
N PHE A 146 -18.97 29.87 60.90
CA PHE A 146 -18.95 29.54 59.49
C PHE A 146 -20.35 29.15 59.00
N TYR A 147 -20.80 29.76 57.90
CA TYR A 147 -22.12 29.49 57.30
C TYR A 147 -22.00 29.17 55.81
N ILE A 148 -22.74 28.17 55.36
CA ILE A 148 -22.92 27.83 53.94
C ILE A 148 -24.41 27.93 53.62
N VAL A 149 -24.80 28.87 52.78
CA VAL A 149 -26.16 28.97 52.25
C VAL A 149 -26.19 28.32 50.89
N ILE A 150 -27.10 27.37 50.68
CA ILE A 150 -27.24 26.62 49.43
C ILE A 150 -28.68 26.68 48.99
N SER A 151 -28.86 26.90 47.69
CA SER A 151 -30.15 27.09 47.05
C SER A 151 -30.28 26.17 45.84
N GLY A 152 -31.45 25.55 45.68
CA GLY A 152 -31.76 24.66 44.55
C GLY A 152 -33.24 24.66 44.20
N MET A 153 -33.58 24.09 43.04
CA MET A 153 -34.96 23.87 42.63
C MET A 153 -35.58 22.69 43.34
N LYS A 154 -36.92 22.68 43.48
CA LYS A 154 -37.68 21.62 44.17
C LYS A 154 -37.35 20.19 43.71
N ASP A 155 -37.07 20.00 42.43
CA ASP A 155 -36.79 18.69 41.81
C ASP A 155 -35.30 18.39 41.67
N GLU A 156 -34.43 19.26 42.21
CA GLU A 156 -32.98 19.11 42.21
C GLU A 156 -32.48 18.74 43.61
N GLU A 157 -31.51 17.84 43.65
CA GLU A 157 -30.81 17.53 44.90
C GLU A 157 -29.97 18.73 45.32
N VAL A 158 -30.11 19.14 46.59
CA VAL A 158 -29.25 20.13 47.23
C VAL A 158 -28.32 19.39 48.20
N SER A 159 -27.03 19.40 47.91
CA SER A 159 -26.03 18.65 48.66
C SER A 159 -24.69 19.37 48.79
N VAL A 160 -24.04 19.11 49.92
CA VAL A 160 -22.60 19.35 50.12
C VAL A 160 -21.98 17.99 50.36
N TYR A 161 -20.81 17.76 49.79
CA TYR A 161 -20.02 16.57 50.11
C TYR A 161 -18.73 17.01 50.78
N GLY A 162 -18.48 16.42 51.96
CA GLY A 162 -17.24 16.57 52.70
C GLY A 162 -16.53 15.21 52.82
N ASN A 163 -15.25 15.18 52.46
CA ASN A 163 -14.35 14.04 52.65
C ASN A 163 -13.36 14.30 53.80
N ALA A 164 -12.39 13.40 54.01
CA ALA A 164 -11.35 13.57 55.03
C ALA A 164 -10.41 14.78 54.78
N GLU A 165 -10.41 15.33 53.57
CA GLU A 165 -9.60 16.50 53.19
C GLU A 165 -10.38 17.81 53.40
N THR A 166 -11.66 17.75 53.75
CA THR A 166 -12.50 18.92 54.00
C THR A 166 -12.07 19.60 55.29
N SER A 167 -11.24 20.63 55.17
CA SER A 167 -10.63 21.32 56.30
C SER A 167 -10.36 22.78 55.99
N ILE A 168 -10.11 23.57 57.04
CA ILE A 168 -9.46 24.88 56.93
C ILE A 168 -7.97 24.63 57.09
N ASP A 169 -7.17 25.11 56.14
CA ASP A 169 -5.72 24.93 56.11
C ASP A 169 -5.09 26.06 55.28
N TYR A 170 -3.76 26.12 55.25
CA TYR A 170 -3.01 27.02 54.39
C TYR A 170 -3.38 26.81 52.92
N LEU A 171 -3.53 27.90 52.17
CA LEU A 171 -3.94 27.88 50.77
C LEU A 171 -3.01 27.00 49.91
N LYS A 172 -1.71 27.02 50.18
CA LYS A 172 -0.71 26.20 49.48
C LYS A 172 -0.94 24.70 49.68
N ASN A 173 -1.35 24.28 50.88
CA ASN A 173 -1.63 22.87 51.18
C ASN A 173 -2.84 22.41 50.39
N HIS A 174 -3.93 23.18 50.39
CA HIS A 174 -5.10 22.87 49.57
C HIS A 174 -4.78 22.86 48.07
N GLN A 175 -4.02 23.82 47.56
CA GLN A 175 -3.55 23.83 46.17
C GLN A 175 -2.70 22.60 45.82
N TYR A 176 -1.88 22.12 46.76
CA TYR A 176 -1.08 20.91 46.60
C TYR A 176 -1.96 19.66 46.59
N THR A 177 -2.90 19.53 47.54
CA THR A 177 -3.83 18.39 47.65
C THR A 177 -4.74 18.26 46.44
N THR A 178 -5.25 19.37 45.90
CA THR A 178 -6.12 19.34 44.71
C THR A 178 -5.37 19.17 43.38
N ARG A 179 -4.04 18.98 43.42
CA ARG A 179 -3.22 19.00 42.20
C ARG A 179 -3.32 17.70 41.41
N GLN A 180 -4.02 17.74 40.29
CA GLN A 180 -4.30 16.55 39.46
C GLN A 180 -3.24 16.27 38.37
N ARG A 181 -1.94 16.40 38.70
CA ARG A 181 -0.81 16.23 37.74
C ARG A 181 -0.86 14.90 36.98
N VAL A 182 -1.10 13.79 37.69
CA VAL A 182 -1.13 12.45 37.10
C VAL A 182 -2.28 12.33 36.10
N SER A 183 -3.47 12.83 36.45
CA SER A 183 -4.61 12.84 35.53
C SER A 183 -4.30 13.62 34.25
N LEU A 184 -3.66 14.79 34.35
CA LEU A 184 -3.28 15.61 33.19
C LEU A 184 -2.20 14.95 32.29
N ILE A 185 -1.23 14.26 32.89
CA ILE A 185 -0.22 13.50 32.15
C ILE A 185 -0.88 12.34 31.39
N LEU A 186 -1.72 11.56 32.08
CA LEU A 186 -2.43 10.42 31.47
C LEU A 186 -3.40 10.88 30.39
N LEU A 187 -4.15 11.95 30.64
CA LEU A 187 -5.01 12.61 29.65
C LEU A 187 -4.24 12.92 28.37
N SER A 188 -3.11 13.61 28.49
CA SER A 188 -2.27 13.99 27.34
C SER A 188 -1.80 12.75 26.58
N LEU A 189 -1.34 11.72 27.31
CA LEU A 189 -0.92 10.46 26.73
C LEU A 189 -2.05 9.78 25.95
N TYR A 190 -3.26 9.73 26.50
CA TYR A 190 -4.42 9.13 25.82
C TYR A 190 -4.85 9.91 24.59
N PHE A 191 -4.82 11.24 24.65
CA PHE A 191 -5.08 12.08 23.49
C PHE A 191 -4.10 11.78 22.36
N PHE A 192 -2.79 11.79 22.64
CA PHE A 192 -1.76 11.53 21.62
C PHE A 192 -1.80 10.10 21.08
N VAL A 193 -2.07 9.09 21.92
CA VAL A 193 -2.30 7.72 21.47
C VAL A 193 -3.52 7.65 20.54
N GLY A 194 -4.60 8.36 20.89
CA GLY A 194 -5.78 8.48 20.03
C GLY A 194 -5.44 9.07 18.67
N VAL A 195 -4.75 10.22 18.63
CA VAL A 195 -4.30 10.87 17.40
C VAL A 195 -3.37 9.96 16.58
N TYR A 196 -2.45 9.24 17.22
CA TYR A 196 -1.58 8.28 16.55
C TYR A 196 -2.38 7.18 15.83
N HIS A 197 -3.39 6.61 16.50
CA HIS A 197 -4.25 5.62 15.87
C HIS A 197 -5.18 6.21 14.79
N LEU A 198 -5.55 7.48 14.88
CA LEU A 198 -6.25 8.18 13.80
C LEU A 198 -5.36 8.26 12.55
N LEU A 199 -4.07 8.57 12.71
CA LEU A 199 -3.11 8.59 11.61
C LEU A 199 -2.91 7.21 11.00
N LEU A 200 -2.85 6.15 11.82
CA LEU A 200 -2.81 4.77 11.33
C LEU A 200 -4.05 4.40 10.51
N PHE A 201 -5.24 4.80 10.98
CA PHE A 201 -6.48 4.60 10.24
C PHE A 201 -6.49 5.37 8.92
N TYR A 202 -6.04 6.62 8.91
CA TYR A 202 -5.91 7.42 7.69
C TYR A 202 -4.97 6.77 6.66
N LYS A 203 -3.81 6.26 7.10
CA LYS A 203 -2.86 5.56 6.21
C LYS A 203 -3.34 4.17 5.77
N ARG A 204 -4.13 3.49 6.59
CA ARG A 204 -4.61 2.11 6.34
C ARG A 204 -6.09 1.98 6.71
N PRO A 205 -7.02 2.47 5.87
CA PRO A 205 -8.46 2.45 6.16
C PRO A 205 -9.04 1.03 6.28
N GLN A 206 -8.36 0.04 5.70
CA GLN A 206 -8.67 -1.38 5.86
C GLN A 206 -8.59 -1.87 7.32
N ASP A 207 -7.74 -1.24 8.15
CA ASP A 207 -7.57 -1.53 9.57
C ASP A 207 -8.52 -0.65 10.41
N ILE A 208 -9.84 -0.77 10.15
CA ILE A 208 -10.89 0.12 10.72
C ILE A 208 -10.91 0.15 12.26
N TYR A 209 -10.41 -0.90 12.91
CA TYR A 209 -10.27 -0.94 14.38
C TYR A 209 -9.38 0.18 14.92
N ASN A 210 -8.41 0.69 14.15
CA ASN A 210 -7.61 1.83 14.56
C ASN A 210 -8.45 3.11 14.67
N GLY A 211 -9.45 3.30 13.79
CA GLY A 211 -10.37 4.42 13.87
C GLY A 211 -11.24 4.37 15.12
N PHE A 212 -11.79 3.19 15.45
CA PHE A 212 -12.58 3.00 16.67
C PHE A 212 -11.75 3.08 17.95
N PHE A 213 -10.50 2.62 17.92
CA PHE A 213 -9.59 2.79 19.05
C PHE A 213 -9.18 4.25 19.26
N SER A 214 -8.95 5.00 18.18
CA SER A 214 -8.75 6.44 18.22
C SER A 214 -9.94 7.14 18.85
N MET A 215 -11.16 6.81 18.41
CA MET A 215 -12.40 7.32 18.99
C MET A 215 -12.43 7.03 20.49
N PHE A 216 -12.21 5.78 20.90
CA PHE A 216 -12.17 5.40 22.31
C PHE A 216 -11.17 6.24 23.13
N CYS A 217 -9.93 6.40 22.66
CA CYS A 217 -8.89 7.14 23.38
C CYS A 217 -9.17 8.64 23.47
N ILE A 218 -9.62 9.27 22.38
CA ILE A 218 -9.91 10.71 22.35
C ILE A 218 -11.11 11.02 23.24
N PHE A 219 -12.19 10.24 23.16
CA PHE A 219 -13.36 10.43 24.03
C PHE A 219 -13.01 10.14 25.51
N ALA A 220 -12.24 9.09 25.80
CA ALA A 220 -11.77 8.80 27.16
C ALA A 220 -10.89 9.92 27.72
N SER A 221 -10.00 10.46 26.89
CA SER A 221 -9.19 11.64 27.21
C SER A 221 -10.09 12.82 27.54
N LEU A 222 -10.94 13.25 26.61
CA LEU A 222 -11.86 14.38 26.84
C LEU A 222 -12.72 14.17 28.09
N TYR A 223 -13.22 12.95 28.33
CA TYR A 223 -13.95 12.62 29.56
C TYR A 223 -13.14 12.90 30.83
N ILE A 224 -11.87 12.45 30.88
CA ILE A 224 -10.97 12.73 32.01
C ILE A 224 -10.73 14.24 32.16
N PHE A 225 -10.61 14.99 31.05
CA PHE A 225 -10.42 16.44 31.08
C PHE A 225 -11.61 17.16 31.72
N PHE A 226 -12.85 16.82 31.31
CA PHE A 226 -14.07 17.44 31.83
C PHE A 226 -14.33 17.12 33.32
N ARG A 227 -13.69 16.08 33.86
CA ARG A 227 -13.67 15.75 35.29
C ARG A 227 -12.57 16.42 36.09
N THR A 228 -11.60 17.08 35.44
CA THR A 228 -10.53 17.77 36.15
C THR A 228 -10.96 19.15 36.62
N ASN A 229 -10.35 19.65 37.71
CA ASN A 229 -10.67 20.99 38.23
C ASN A 229 -10.30 22.13 37.25
N VAL A 230 -9.45 21.83 36.25
CA VAL A 230 -9.01 22.79 35.21
C VAL A 230 -10.20 23.31 34.39
N ILE A 231 -11.28 22.53 34.26
CA ILE A 231 -12.45 22.94 33.48
C ILE A 231 -13.14 24.18 34.04
N TYR A 232 -13.02 24.41 35.35
CA TYR A 232 -13.61 25.57 36.01
C TYR A 232 -12.86 26.89 35.73
N GLU A 233 -11.66 26.84 35.14
CA GLU A 233 -10.94 28.03 34.68
C GLU A 233 -11.57 28.64 33.42
N PHE A 234 -12.37 27.88 32.67
CA PHE A 234 -13.00 28.30 31.43
C PHE A 234 -14.37 29.01 31.60
N ASP A 235 -14.81 29.26 32.85
CA ASP A 235 -16.13 29.83 33.23
C ASP A 235 -17.33 29.21 32.47
N LEU A 236 -17.24 27.93 32.13
CA LEU A 236 -18.34 27.19 31.53
C LEU A 236 -19.46 27.00 32.56
N ASP A 237 -20.71 27.08 32.11
CA ASP A 237 -21.86 26.76 32.95
C ASP A 237 -21.79 25.29 33.40
N SER A 238 -21.98 25.06 34.69
CA SER A 238 -21.77 23.73 35.29
C SER A 238 -22.72 22.68 34.71
N LEU A 239 -23.91 23.08 34.25
CA LEU A 239 -24.86 22.16 33.61
C LEU A 239 -24.34 21.70 32.23
N VAL A 240 -23.74 22.61 31.46
CA VAL A 240 -23.12 22.28 30.17
C VAL A 240 -21.94 21.34 30.38
N ASN A 241 -21.14 21.59 31.43
CA ASN A 241 -20.02 20.72 31.78
C ASN A 241 -20.47 19.29 32.10
N GLU A 242 -21.46 19.15 32.98
CA GLU A 242 -22.02 17.85 33.41
C GLU A 242 -22.64 17.07 32.22
N LYS A 243 -23.43 17.73 31.38
CA LYS A 243 -24.00 17.11 30.17
C LYS A 243 -22.92 16.64 29.19
N THR A 244 -21.87 17.45 29.03
CA THR A 244 -20.75 17.11 28.14
C THR A 244 -20.00 15.90 28.67
N GLU A 245 -19.75 15.83 29.97
CA GLU A 245 -19.16 14.68 30.64
C GLU A 245 -19.94 13.39 30.32
N TYR A 246 -21.27 13.42 30.45
CA TYR A 246 -22.14 12.27 30.15
C TYR A 246 -22.03 11.83 28.69
N ILE A 247 -22.10 12.76 27.75
CA ILE A 247 -21.98 12.44 26.32
C ILE A 247 -20.61 11.83 26.01
N LEU A 248 -19.54 12.37 26.57
CA LEU A 248 -18.18 11.86 26.37
C LEU A 248 -18.02 10.42 26.90
N VAL A 249 -18.58 10.08 28.05
CA VAL A 249 -18.51 8.71 28.58
C VAL A 249 -19.37 7.73 27.76
N TYR A 250 -20.51 8.18 27.21
CA TYR A 250 -21.32 7.38 26.28
C TYR A 250 -20.51 6.98 25.05
N PHE A 251 -19.88 7.95 24.39
CA PHE A 251 -19.07 7.70 23.20
C PHE A 251 -17.77 6.93 23.50
N THR A 252 -17.21 7.08 24.71
CA THR A 252 -16.08 6.27 25.18
C THR A 252 -16.44 4.78 25.18
N THR A 253 -17.56 4.40 25.80
CA THR A 253 -18.01 2.99 25.81
C THR A 253 -18.38 2.45 24.44
N LEU A 254 -18.96 3.29 23.57
CA LEU A 254 -19.24 2.93 22.19
C LEU A 254 -17.95 2.65 21.40
N GLY A 255 -16.95 3.53 21.52
CA GLY A 255 -15.65 3.38 20.87
C GLY A 255 -14.97 2.08 21.28
N MET A 256 -15.01 1.74 22.58
CA MET A 256 -14.49 0.48 23.10
C MET A 256 -15.17 -0.75 22.50
N LEU A 257 -16.51 -0.78 22.46
CA LEU A 257 -17.26 -1.90 21.88
C LEU A 257 -16.95 -2.09 20.39
N LEU A 258 -16.95 -0.99 19.63
CA LEU A 258 -16.64 -0.99 18.20
C LEU A 258 -15.20 -1.43 17.94
N PHE A 259 -14.25 -1.01 18.77
CA PHE A 259 -12.86 -1.48 18.71
C PHE A 259 -12.78 -3.00 18.89
N PHE A 260 -13.32 -3.57 19.97
CA PHE A 260 -13.20 -5.03 20.20
C PHE A 260 -13.90 -5.84 19.11
N GLU A 261 -15.07 -5.41 18.65
CA GLU A 261 -15.79 -6.14 17.62
C GLU A 261 -15.08 -6.07 16.26
N SER A 262 -14.60 -4.89 15.87
CA SER A 262 -13.83 -4.72 14.62
C SER A 262 -12.46 -5.41 14.67
N PHE A 263 -11.78 -5.40 15.81
CA PHE A 263 -10.49 -6.07 15.99
C PHE A 263 -10.60 -7.60 15.85
N ILE A 264 -11.61 -8.22 16.49
CA ILE A 264 -11.75 -9.68 16.54
C ILE A 264 -12.52 -10.24 15.35
N LYS A 265 -13.57 -9.55 14.90
CA LYS A 265 -14.46 -10.06 13.85
C LYS A 265 -14.29 -9.37 12.49
N ARG A 266 -13.50 -8.29 12.43
CA ARG A 266 -13.30 -7.48 11.20
C ARG A 266 -14.60 -6.97 10.57
N LYS A 267 -15.71 -6.96 11.33
CA LYS A 267 -17.04 -6.55 10.89
C LYS A 267 -17.87 -6.13 12.10
N ILE A 268 -18.77 -5.17 11.91
CA ILE A 268 -19.73 -4.70 12.93
C ILE A 268 -21.07 -5.42 12.75
N TYR A 269 -21.57 -6.04 13.81
CA TYR A 269 -22.83 -6.79 13.76
C TYR A 269 -24.05 -5.92 14.13
N LYS A 270 -25.25 -6.41 13.77
CA LYS A 270 -26.53 -5.73 14.04
C LYS A 270 -26.72 -5.24 15.49
N PRO A 271 -26.46 -6.04 16.56
CA PRO A 271 -26.69 -5.57 17.93
C PRO A 271 -25.79 -4.38 18.29
N THR A 272 -24.55 -4.34 17.81
CA THR A 272 -23.65 -3.21 18.00
C THR A 272 -24.14 -1.96 17.26
N LYS A 273 -24.67 -2.11 16.03
CA LYS A 273 -25.28 -0.99 15.30
C LYS A 273 -26.50 -0.41 16.01
N ILE A 274 -27.34 -1.27 16.59
CA ILE A 274 -28.50 -0.84 17.41
C ILE A 274 -28.00 -0.09 18.64
N TYR A 275 -26.95 -0.60 19.30
CA TYR A 275 -26.33 0.09 20.43
C TYR A 275 -25.74 1.44 20.04
N THR A 276 -25.10 1.56 18.86
CA THR A 276 -24.64 2.84 18.31
C THR A 276 -25.81 3.82 18.19
N LEU A 277 -26.92 3.42 17.58
CA LEU A 277 -28.11 4.25 17.45
C LEU A 277 -28.67 4.69 18.81
N PHE A 278 -28.73 3.76 19.77
CA PHE A 278 -29.12 4.05 21.15
C PHE A 278 -28.23 5.13 21.78
N ILE A 279 -26.90 5.04 21.65
CA ILE A 279 -25.95 6.03 22.16
C ILE A 279 -26.17 7.41 21.55
N PHE A 280 -26.43 7.49 20.24
CA PHE A 280 -26.75 8.77 19.59
C PHE A 280 -28.06 9.37 20.12
N ILE A 281 -29.11 8.56 20.29
CA ILE A 281 -30.41 9.03 20.80
C ILE A 281 -30.27 9.58 22.22
N ILE A 282 -29.65 8.83 23.14
CA ILE A 282 -29.49 9.29 24.53
C ILE A 282 -28.59 10.53 24.62
N SER A 283 -27.60 10.68 23.72
CA SER A 283 -26.73 11.85 23.67
C SER A 283 -27.51 13.11 23.27
N ILE A 284 -28.39 12.99 22.25
CA ILE A 284 -29.28 14.09 21.83
C ILE A 284 -30.23 14.48 22.96
N ILE A 285 -30.84 13.50 23.64
CA ILE A 285 -31.74 13.76 24.77
C ILE A 285 -30.97 14.44 25.92
N THR A 286 -29.76 13.96 26.23
CA THR A 286 -28.93 14.54 27.30
C THR A 286 -28.52 15.98 27.01
N ALA A 287 -28.22 16.31 25.74
CA ALA A 287 -27.85 17.67 25.34
C ALA A 287 -29.02 18.66 25.52
N ILE A 288 -30.22 18.30 25.05
CA ILE A 288 -31.35 19.23 24.89
C ILE A 288 -32.15 19.41 26.19
N PHE A 289 -32.39 18.35 26.95
CA PHE A 289 -33.39 18.36 28.02
C PHE A 289 -32.83 18.76 29.40
N SER A 290 -33.71 18.85 30.41
CA SER A 290 -33.37 19.30 31.77
C SER A 290 -32.36 18.40 32.50
N LYS A 291 -31.73 18.93 33.56
CA LYS A 291 -30.77 18.23 34.42
C LYS A 291 -31.30 16.88 34.93
N SER A 292 -32.56 16.85 35.39
CA SER A 292 -33.22 15.63 35.86
C SER A 292 -33.34 14.54 34.78
N LEU A 293 -33.65 14.92 33.53
CA LEU A 293 -33.73 13.95 32.44
C LEU A 293 -32.34 13.46 32.02
N ALA A 294 -31.33 14.35 32.01
CA ALA A 294 -29.94 13.97 31.74
C ALA A 294 -29.44 12.92 32.75
N ALA A 295 -29.73 13.08 34.04
CA ALA A 295 -29.38 12.09 35.07
C ALA A 295 -30.09 10.74 34.86
N LYS A 296 -31.35 10.74 34.41
CA LYS A 296 -32.06 9.49 34.04
C LYS A 296 -31.44 8.81 32.81
N MET A 297 -31.01 9.58 31.82
CA MET A 297 -30.29 9.04 30.65
C MET A 297 -28.94 8.42 31.04
N LEU A 298 -28.23 9.03 32.00
CA LEU A 298 -27.01 8.47 32.56
C LEU A 298 -27.27 7.11 33.20
N LEU A 299 -28.34 6.96 33.99
CA LEU A 299 -28.73 5.69 34.58
C LEU A 299 -29.04 4.63 33.52
N CYS A 300 -29.81 4.99 32.48
CA CYS A 300 -30.07 4.10 31.34
C CYS A 300 -28.77 3.63 30.67
N TRP A 301 -27.81 4.55 30.50
CA TRP A 301 -26.50 4.21 29.97
C TRP A 301 -25.70 3.29 30.90
N GLN A 302 -25.68 3.55 32.22
CA GLN A 302 -25.00 2.69 33.21
C GLN A 302 -25.51 1.25 33.16
N LEU A 303 -26.83 1.06 33.06
CA LEU A 303 -27.41 -0.28 32.86
C LEU A 303 -26.96 -0.90 31.53
N SER A 304 -26.90 -0.11 30.46
CA SER A 304 -26.43 -0.57 29.16
C SER A 304 -24.92 -0.88 29.12
N ALA A 305 -24.12 -0.28 30.01
CA ALA A 305 -22.68 -0.50 30.09
C ALA A 305 -22.35 -1.93 30.50
N PHE A 306 -23.22 -2.60 31.27
CA PHE A 306 -23.09 -4.04 31.54
C PHE A 306 -23.14 -4.88 30.27
N TYR A 307 -24.03 -4.54 29.32
CA TYR A 307 -24.04 -5.21 28.02
C TYR A 307 -22.70 -5.03 27.29
N VAL A 308 -22.14 -3.81 27.27
CA VAL A 308 -20.81 -3.54 26.66
C VAL A 308 -19.71 -4.35 27.35
N LEU A 309 -19.72 -4.41 28.68
CA LEU A 309 -18.75 -5.15 29.48
C LEU A 309 -18.81 -6.65 29.17
N PHE A 310 -20.00 -7.26 29.22
CA PHE A 310 -20.18 -8.68 28.94
C PHE A 310 -19.87 -9.01 27.48
N ARG A 311 -20.31 -8.17 26.54
CA ARG A 311 -20.04 -8.36 25.11
C ARG A 311 -18.55 -8.27 24.79
N SER A 312 -17.86 -7.26 25.31
CA SER A 312 -16.41 -7.08 25.12
C SER A 312 -15.61 -8.22 25.75
N SER A 313 -16.02 -8.68 26.93
CA SER A 313 -15.42 -9.84 27.61
C SER A 313 -15.60 -11.12 26.79
N TYR A 314 -16.81 -11.39 26.28
CA TYR A 314 -17.08 -12.51 25.38
C TYR A 314 -16.21 -12.45 24.12
N LEU A 315 -16.11 -11.29 23.48
CA LEU A 315 -15.31 -11.09 22.28
C LEU A 315 -13.83 -11.40 22.57
N MET A 316 -13.28 -10.87 23.66
CA MET A 316 -11.89 -11.13 24.05
C MET A 316 -11.60 -12.61 24.31
N ILE A 317 -12.45 -13.28 25.07
CA ILE A 317 -12.32 -14.72 25.32
C ILE A 317 -12.37 -15.50 24.00
N LYS A 318 -13.28 -15.12 23.09
CA LYS A 318 -13.38 -15.72 21.76
C LYS A 318 -12.12 -15.50 20.93
N GLY A 319 -11.54 -14.29 20.92
CA GLY A 319 -10.31 -14.00 20.19
C GLY A 319 -9.11 -14.81 20.68
N VAL A 320 -9.01 -15.04 21.99
CA VAL A 320 -7.99 -15.92 22.57
C VAL A 320 -8.21 -17.39 22.19
N LYS A 321 -9.46 -17.87 22.24
CA LYS A 321 -9.82 -19.24 21.81
C LYS A 321 -9.57 -19.48 20.32
N GLU A 322 -9.85 -18.49 19.47
CA GLU A 322 -9.56 -18.51 18.02
C GLU A 322 -8.06 -18.34 17.70
N LYS A 323 -7.18 -18.30 18.71
CA LYS A 323 -5.72 -18.14 18.59
C LYS A 323 -5.31 -16.94 17.72
N LEU A 324 -6.09 -15.86 17.76
CA LEU A 324 -5.73 -14.65 17.04
C LEU A 324 -4.37 -14.14 17.56
N PRO A 325 -3.44 -13.81 16.65
CA PRO A 325 -2.18 -13.18 17.06
C PRO A 325 -2.51 -11.94 17.89
N ASP A 326 -1.75 -11.75 18.97
CA ASP A 326 -1.85 -10.64 19.91
C ASP A 326 -3.08 -10.59 20.85
N ALA A 327 -4.13 -11.37 20.62
CA ALA A 327 -5.34 -11.37 21.47
C ALA A 327 -5.05 -11.73 22.94
N LYS A 328 -4.09 -12.62 23.19
CA LYS A 328 -3.66 -12.98 24.56
C LYS A 328 -3.08 -11.78 25.31
N ARG A 329 -2.27 -10.95 24.64
CA ARG A 329 -1.61 -9.78 25.26
C ARG A 329 -2.64 -8.68 25.52
N LEU A 330 -3.53 -8.45 24.56
CA LEU A 330 -4.64 -7.52 24.71
C LEU A 330 -5.57 -7.92 25.86
N MET A 331 -5.76 -9.23 26.12
CA MET A 331 -6.59 -9.73 27.21
C MET A 331 -6.08 -9.34 28.60
N VAL A 332 -4.76 -9.31 28.80
CA VAL A 332 -4.16 -8.90 30.08
C VAL A 332 -4.51 -7.43 30.38
N GLY A 333 -4.30 -6.54 29.40
CA GLY A 333 -4.64 -5.13 29.53
C GLY A 333 -6.15 -4.90 29.72
N PHE A 334 -6.98 -5.63 28.96
CA PHE A 334 -8.44 -5.54 29.08
C PHE A 334 -8.91 -5.98 30.47
N PHE A 335 -8.39 -7.08 31.00
CA PHE A 335 -8.75 -7.56 32.33
C PHE A 335 -8.37 -6.56 33.42
N ALA A 336 -7.15 -6.00 33.37
CA ALA A 336 -6.72 -4.96 34.30
C ALA A 336 -7.66 -3.73 34.27
N MET A 337 -8.06 -3.29 33.07
CA MET A 337 -9.00 -2.19 32.89
C MET A 337 -10.39 -2.52 33.44
N VAL A 338 -10.91 -3.73 33.20
CA VAL A 338 -12.20 -4.17 33.73
C VAL A 338 -12.20 -4.19 35.25
N VAL A 339 -11.14 -4.72 35.88
CA VAL A 339 -11.01 -4.71 37.35
C VAL A 339 -11.05 -3.27 37.88
N CYS A 340 -10.31 -2.35 37.27
CA CYS A 340 -10.31 -0.94 37.71
C CYS A 340 -11.69 -0.27 37.51
N LEU A 341 -12.38 -0.55 36.39
CA LEU A 341 -13.73 -0.05 36.13
C LEU A 341 -14.76 -0.56 37.14
N VAL A 342 -14.68 -1.85 37.51
CA VAL A 342 -15.57 -2.45 38.51
C VAL A 342 -15.28 -1.87 39.90
N LEU A 343 -14.00 -1.66 40.25
CA LEU A 343 -13.63 -1.02 41.52
C LEU A 343 -14.14 0.41 41.61
N ASP A 344 -14.02 1.21 40.55
CA ASP A 344 -14.56 2.57 40.50
C ASP A 344 -16.10 2.58 40.60
N LEU A 345 -16.78 1.63 39.95
CA LEU A 345 -18.23 1.49 40.06
C LEU A 345 -18.67 1.14 41.49
N LEU A 346 -17.99 0.18 42.14
CA LEU A 346 -18.27 -0.20 43.53
C LEU A 346 -17.98 0.94 44.52
N GLY A 347 -16.92 1.71 44.27
CA GLY A 347 -16.60 2.92 45.02
C GLY A 347 -17.66 4.01 44.84
N ALA A 348 -18.14 4.24 43.62
CA ALA A 348 -19.22 5.19 43.35
C ALA A 348 -20.55 4.79 44.02
N MET A 349 -20.83 3.49 44.14
CA MET A 349 -22.00 2.96 44.85
C MET A 349 -21.86 2.97 46.38
N HIS A 350 -20.73 3.45 46.93
CA HIS A 350 -20.45 3.50 48.38
C HIS A 350 -20.48 2.12 49.07
N VAL A 351 -20.30 1.02 48.31
CA VAL A 351 -20.37 -0.35 48.83
C VAL A 351 -19.12 -0.70 49.66
N LEU A 352 -17.96 -0.15 49.29
CA LEU A 352 -16.67 -0.41 49.93
C LEU A 352 -16.10 0.87 50.57
N PRO A 353 -16.06 0.97 51.91
CA PRO A 353 -15.47 2.12 52.60
C PRO A 353 -13.98 2.23 52.26
N GLY A 354 -13.58 3.34 51.63
CA GLY A 354 -12.18 3.64 51.28
C GLY A 354 -11.86 3.67 49.78
N LEU A 355 -12.77 3.19 48.91
CA LEU A 355 -12.62 3.29 47.44
C LEU A 355 -13.33 4.50 46.83
N ASN A 356 -14.04 5.29 47.65
CA ASN A 356 -14.81 6.44 47.19
C ASN A 356 -13.86 7.47 46.55
N ASN A 357 -14.17 7.90 45.32
CA ASN A 357 -13.45 8.94 44.56
C ASN A 357 -11.97 8.67 44.22
N MET A 358 -11.49 7.42 44.22
CA MET A 358 -10.09 7.12 43.85
C MET A 358 -9.79 7.20 42.34
N GLU A 359 -10.81 7.16 41.47
CA GLU A 359 -10.69 7.23 40.00
C GLU A 359 -9.62 6.29 39.42
N ILE A 360 -9.64 5.02 39.82
CA ILE A 360 -8.62 4.02 39.50
C ILE A 360 -8.68 3.59 38.03
N ALA A 361 -9.83 3.74 37.36
CA ALA A 361 -10.03 3.38 35.95
C ALA A 361 -9.02 4.04 35.01
N LYS A 362 -8.53 5.25 35.33
CA LYS A 362 -7.48 5.92 34.54
C LYS A 362 -6.17 5.13 34.53
N TYR A 363 -5.82 4.41 35.59
CA TYR A 363 -4.64 3.54 35.62
C TYR A 363 -4.90 2.20 34.91
N GLY A 364 -6.11 1.65 35.04
CA GLY A 364 -6.50 0.46 34.27
C GLY A 364 -6.43 0.69 32.76
N PHE A 365 -6.86 1.87 32.31
CA PHE A 365 -6.74 2.27 30.91
C PHE A 365 -5.28 2.45 30.47
N PHE A 366 -4.38 2.96 31.33
CA PHE A 366 -2.95 3.03 31.05
C PHE A 366 -2.36 1.64 30.74
N ILE A 367 -2.66 0.65 31.58
CA ILE A 367 -2.20 -0.74 31.37
C ILE A 367 -2.74 -1.30 30.05
N PHE A 368 -3.99 -0.98 29.71
CA PHE A 368 -4.57 -1.38 28.42
C PHE A 368 -3.86 -0.74 27.22
N VAL A 369 -3.58 0.56 27.27
CA VAL A 369 -2.83 1.30 26.24
C VAL A 369 -1.42 0.72 26.07
N MET A 370 -0.73 0.42 27.17
CA MET A 370 0.58 -0.26 27.14
C MET A 370 0.49 -1.65 26.51
N GLY A 371 -0.59 -2.39 26.79
CA GLY A 371 -0.87 -3.68 26.14
C GLY A 371 -1.01 -3.57 24.62
N ILE A 372 -1.65 -2.51 24.12
CA ILE A 372 -1.78 -2.23 22.69
C ILE A 372 -0.43 -1.83 22.07
N ALA A 373 0.34 -0.98 22.75
CA ALA A 373 1.68 -0.61 22.29
C ALA A 373 2.60 -1.84 22.16
N ALA A 374 2.58 -2.73 23.17
CA ALA A 374 3.34 -3.98 23.14
C ALA A 374 2.88 -4.94 22.03
N MET A 375 1.58 -5.01 21.75
CA MET A 375 1.04 -5.74 20.60
C MET A 375 1.56 -5.18 19.27
N LEU A 376 1.50 -3.86 19.08
CA LEU A 376 1.96 -3.22 17.84
C LEU A 376 3.45 -3.44 17.60
N ALA A 377 4.27 -3.28 18.64
CA ALA A 377 5.71 -3.54 18.56
C ALA A 377 6.00 -4.98 18.14
N ASN A 378 5.27 -5.95 18.69
CA ASN A 378 5.41 -7.35 18.32
C ASN A 378 5.02 -7.63 16.87
N ARG A 379 3.90 -7.06 16.43
CA ARG A 379 3.44 -7.19 15.04
C ARG A 379 4.42 -6.56 14.06
N PHE A 380 5.02 -5.42 14.43
CA PHE A 380 6.07 -4.78 13.65
C PHE A 380 7.30 -5.69 13.55
N MET A 381 7.79 -6.24 14.66
CA MET A 381 8.91 -7.19 14.66
C MET A 381 8.65 -8.42 13.77
N ILE A 382 7.47 -9.03 13.88
CA ILE A 382 7.11 -10.20 13.04
C ILE A 382 7.11 -9.83 11.56
N LEU A 383 6.48 -8.70 11.20
CA LEU A 383 6.43 -8.25 9.81
C LEU A 383 7.82 -7.91 9.28
N HIS A 384 8.65 -7.25 10.09
CA HIS A 384 10.01 -6.89 9.72
C HIS A 384 10.85 -8.14 9.41
N ASN A 385 10.81 -9.14 10.30
CA ASN A 385 11.53 -10.40 10.09
C ASN A 385 11.05 -11.14 8.83
N HIS A 386 9.74 -11.16 8.54
CA HIS A 386 9.21 -11.77 7.31
C HIS A 386 9.68 -11.03 6.05
N VAL A 387 9.76 -9.69 6.10
CA VAL A 387 10.26 -8.88 4.97
C VAL A 387 11.75 -9.15 4.75
N GLU A 388 12.55 -9.22 5.81
CA GLU A 388 13.97 -9.58 5.71
C GLU A 388 14.16 -10.99 5.12
N GLU A 389 13.39 -11.98 5.58
CA GLU A 389 13.44 -13.34 5.05
C GLU A 389 13.03 -13.41 3.57
N LEU A 390 11.96 -12.72 3.19
CA LEU A 390 11.52 -12.62 1.80
C LEU A 390 12.58 -11.97 0.92
N ASN A 391 13.21 -10.88 1.38
CA ASN A 391 14.28 -10.21 0.63
C ASN A 391 15.48 -11.13 0.43
N ARG A 392 15.94 -11.83 1.47
CA ARG A 392 17.04 -12.80 1.35
C ARG A 392 16.72 -13.92 0.36
N ASN A 393 15.50 -14.46 0.42
CA ASN A 393 15.06 -15.50 -0.51
C ASN A 393 14.94 -15.00 -1.96
N LEU A 394 14.50 -13.75 -2.15
CA LEU A 394 14.41 -13.12 -3.47
C LEU A 394 15.80 -12.88 -4.07
N GLU A 395 16.74 -12.35 -3.29
CA GLU A 395 18.13 -12.16 -3.72
C GLU A 395 18.74 -13.48 -4.19
N HIS A 396 18.60 -14.55 -3.40
CA HIS A 396 19.10 -15.86 -3.78
C HIS A 396 18.47 -16.39 -5.09
N LYS A 397 17.15 -16.17 -5.27
CA LYS A 397 16.45 -16.59 -6.49
C LYS A 397 16.88 -15.78 -7.72
N VAL A 398 17.16 -14.49 -7.56
CA VAL A 398 17.71 -13.64 -8.62
C VAL A 398 19.08 -14.13 -9.03
N GLU A 399 19.98 -14.39 -8.08
CA GLU A 399 21.33 -14.91 -8.36
C GLU A 399 21.29 -16.22 -9.14
N LEU A 400 20.47 -17.19 -8.71
CA LEU A 400 20.31 -18.48 -9.40
C LEU A 400 19.82 -18.28 -10.85
N ARG A 401 18.79 -17.46 -11.07
CA ARG A 401 18.26 -17.21 -12.42
C ARG A 401 19.24 -16.47 -13.31
N THR A 402 20.02 -15.54 -12.75
CA THR A 402 21.07 -14.84 -13.50
C THR A 402 22.19 -15.79 -13.90
N ALA A 403 22.56 -16.74 -13.03
CA ALA A 403 23.56 -17.76 -13.34
C ALA A 403 23.07 -18.72 -14.45
N GLU A 404 21.86 -19.28 -14.34
CA GLU A 404 21.25 -20.14 -15.36
C GLU A 404 21.16 -19.44 -16.73
N LEU A 405 20.74 -18.17 -16.74
CA LEU A 405 20.62 -17.39 -17.97
C LEU A 405 21.99 -17.16 -18.62
N ARG A 406 23.02 -16.85 -17.81
CA ARG A 406 24.38 -16.67 -18.30
C ARG A 406 24.94 -17.95 -18.92
N GLU A 407 24.68 -19.10 -18.31
CA GLU A 407 25.08 -20.40 -18.86
C GLU A 407 24.39 -20.69 -20.20
N SER A 408 23.07 -20.47 -20.28
CA SER A 408 22.31 -20.64 -21.52
C SER A 408 22.80 -19.71 -22.64
N LEU A 409 23.05 -18.44 -22.33
CA LEU A 409 23.59 -17.47 -23.29
C LEU A 409 24.97 -17.90 -23.81
N ASN A 410 25.87 -18.34 -22.93
CA ASN A 410 27.18 -18.83 -23.32
C ASN A 410 27.06 -20.07 -24.24
N HIS A 411 26.12 -20.97 -23.95
CA HIS A 411 25.88 -22.15 -24.78
C HIS A 411 25.38 -21.78 -26.18
N VAL A 412 24.39 -20.87 -26.26
CA VAL A 412 23.86 -20.37 -27.54
C VAL A 412 24.93 -19.65 -28.35
N GLN A 413 25.75 -18.82 -27.72
CA GLN A 413 26.87 -18.14 -28.38
C GLN A 413 27.89 -19.13 -28.96
N LYS A 414 28.23 -20.19 -28.22
CA LYS A 414 29.15 -21.23 -28.68
C LYS A 414 28.59 -22.00 -29.88
N LEU A 415 27.31 -22.38 -29.84
CA LEU A 415 26.63 -23.04 -30.95
C LEU A 415 26.58 -22.14 -32.20
N LYS A 416 26.25 -20.86 -32.03
CA LYS A 416 26.25 -19.89 -33.13
C LYS A 416 27.64 -19.76 -33.76
N PHE A 417 28.69 -19.65 -32.95
CA PHE A 417 30.06 -19.56 -33.47
C PHE A 417 30.47 -20.80 -34.28
N GLN A 418 30.07 -22.00 -33.83
CA GLN A 418 30.29 -23.24 -34.58
C GLN A 418 29.54 -23.23 -35.91
N GLN A 419 28.26 -22.88 -35.89
CA GLN A 419 27.41 -22.78 -37.09
C GLN A 419 27.95 -21.77 -38.12
N ASP A 420 28.35 -20.57 -37.66
CA ASP A 420 28.95 -19.56 -38.55
C ASP A 420 30.31 -20.03 -39.11
N GLY A 421 31.04 -20.88 -38.38
CA GLY A 421 32.23 -21.57 -38.87
C GLY A 421 31.93 -22.57 -39.99
N ASP A 422 30.88 -23.37 -39.86
CA ASP A 422 30.43 -24.31 -40.90
C ASP A 422 29.94 -23.58 -42.17
N TYR A 423 29.22 -22.47 -42.00
CA TYR A 423 28.85 -21.58 -43.12
C TYR A 423 30.07 -21.00 -43.82
N PHE A 424 31.08 -20.56 -43.06
CA PHE A 424 32.32 -20.05 -43.64
C PHE A 424 33.02 -21.11 -44.50
N LEU A 425 33.20 -22.32 -43.97
CA LEU A 425 33.82 -23.43 -44.70
C LEU A 425 33.05 -23.77 -45.97
N THR A 426 31.73 -23.81 -45.92
CA THR A 426 30.88 -24.11 -47.09
C THR A 426 31.00 -23.01 -48.15
N SER A 427 31.04 -21.73 -47.74
CA SER A 427 31.26 -20.61 -48.67
C SER A 427 32.61 -20.69 -49.40
N LEU A 428 33.65 -21.20 -48.74
CA LEU A 428 34.97 -21.42 -49.35
C LEU A 428 34.96 -22.54 -50.40
N LEU A 429 34.08 -23.52 -50.27
CA LEU A 429 33.93 -24.61 -51.24
C LEU A 429 33.15 -24.19 -52.49
N ILE A 430 32.16 -23.31 -52.34
CA ILE A 430 31.30 -22.86 -53.45
C ILE A 430 31.97 -21.78 -54.29
N LYS A 431 32.67 -20.82 -53.67
CA LYS A 431 33.30 -19.69 -54.38
C LYS A 431 34.17 -20.08 -55.58
N PRO A 432 35.03 -21.12 -55.51
CA PRO A 432 35.84 -21.55 -56.66
C PRO A 432 35.04 -22.19 -57.81
N LEU A 433 33.75 -22.47 -57.62
CA LEU A 433 32.86 -23.00 -58.66
C LEU A 433 32.11 -21.90 -59.39
N MET A 434 31.92 -20.74 -58.75
CA MET A 434 31.26 -19.54 -59.31
C MET A 434 32.25 -18.74 -60.18
N VAL A 435 32.71 -19.35 -61.28
CA VAL A 435 33.72 -18.74 -62.16
C VAL A 435 33.13 -18.32 -63.50
N ASN A 436 33.59 -17.17 -63.99
CA ASN A 436 33.38 -16.70 -65.35
C ASN A 436 34.72 -16.79 -66.09
N GLU A 437 34.92 -17.88 -66.83
CA GLU A 437 36.13 -18.15 -67.62
C GLU A 437 35.87 -17.97 -69.12
N VAL A 438 34.91 -17.11 -69.48
CA VAL A 438 34.56 -16.85 -70.87
C VAL A 438 35.61 -15.93 -71.53
N HIS A 439 36.21 -16.42 -72.60
CA HIS A 439 37.14 -15.70 -73.46
C HIS A 439 36.59 -15.69 -74.89
N SER A 440 35.87 -14.62 -75.25
CA SER A 440 35.40 -14.39 -76.62
C SER A 440 35.38 -12.88 -76.91
N ASP A 441 35.75 -12.50 -78.13
CA ASP A 441 35.67 -11.10 -78.59
C ASP A 441 34.23 -10.71 -79.00
N LYS A 442 33.31 -11.68 -79.07
CA LYS A 442 31.97 -11.51 -79.63
C LYS A 442 30.84 -11.66 -78.62
N VAL A 443 31.07 -12.38 -77.53
CA VAL A 443 30.07 -12.64 -76.49
C VAL A 443 30.68 -12.26 -75.14
N LYS A 444 30.04 -11.32 -74.44
CA LYS A 444 30.41 -10.90 -73.09
C LYS A 444 29.38 -11.45 -72.10
N ILE A 445 29.85 -12.03 -71.00
CA ILE A 445 29.01 -12.51 -69.90
C ILE A 445 29.52 -11.84 -68.62
N ASP A 446 28.61 -11.25 -67.84
CA ASP A 446 28.88 -10.61 -66.55
C ASP A 446 27.99 -11.24 -65.46
N PHE A 447 28.47 -11.31 -64.21
CA PHE A 447 27.75 -11.91 -63.09
C PHE A 447 27.52 -10.92 -61.95
N PHE A 448 26.32 -10.98 -61.37
CA PHE A 448 25.98 -10.35 -60.10
C PHE A 448 25.32 -11.41 -59.20
N ILE A 449 25.91 -11.66 -58.03
CA ILE A 449 25.40 -12.63 -57.05
C ILE A 449 25.37 -11.96 -55.69
N LYS A 450 24.22 -12.03 -55.02
CA LYS A 450 24.05 -11.58 -53.64
C LYS A 450 23.20 -12.57 -52.87
N GLN A 451 23.81 -13.27 -51.93
CA GLN A 451 23.11 -14.33 -51.22
C GLN A 451 22.27 -13.76 -50.08
N LYS A 452 21.11 -14.38 -49.82
CA LYS A 452 20.20 -13.93 -48.77
C LYS A 452 20.79 -14.02 -47.36
N LYS A 453 21.64 -15.03 -47.08
CA LYS A 453 22.24 -15.22 -45.77
C LYS A 453 23.64 -14.60 -45.72
N THR A 454 23.73 -13.48 -45.01
CA THR A 454 24.99 -12.88 -44.56
C THR A 454 25.30 -13.30 -43.12
N PHE A 455 26.58 -13.49 -42.82
CA PHE A 455 27.07 -13.81 -41.48
C PHE A 455 28.47 -13.24 -41.28
N GLU A 456 28.82 -12.98 -40.02
CA GLU A 456 30.14 -12.48 -39.66
C GLU A 456 30.95 -13.62 -39.05
N PHE A 457 32.14 -13.87 -39.60
CA PHE A 457 33.06 -14.84 -39.04
C PHE A 457 34.47 -14.27 -39.07
N LYS A 458 35.17 -14.30 -37.93
CA LYS A 458 36.52 -13.73 -37.77
C LYS A 458 36.63 -12.27 -38.28
N ASN A 459 35.66 -11.43 -37.90
CA ASN A 459 35.57 -10.00 -38.24
C ASN A 459 35.48 -9.71 -39.74
N LYS A 460 34.98 -10.67 -40.53
CA LYS A 460 34.70 -10.49 -41.96
C LYS A 460 33.28 -10.94 -42.24
N ILE A 461 32.62 -10.21 -43.13
CA ILE A 461 31.28 -10.54 -43.60
C ILE A 461 31.41 -11.53 -44.75
N HIS A 462 30.66 -12.61 -44.64
CA HIS A 462 30.57 -13.68 -45.61
C HIS A 462 29.12 -13.92 -46.01
N GLU A 463 28.96 -14.50 -47.19
CA GLU A 463 27.68 -14.80 -47.81
C GLU A 463 27.62 -16.28 -48.17
N ILE A 464 26.44 -16.88 -48.00
CA ILE A 464 26.16 -18.28 -48.31
C ILE A 464 24.72 -18.42 -48.80
N GLY A 465 24.48 -19.20 -49.84
CA GLY A 465 23.12 -19.48 -50.32
C GLY A 465 23.11 -20.32 -51.58
N GLY A 466 21.94 -20.42 -52.21
CA GLY A 466 21.65 -21.34 -53.30
C GLY A 466 21.88 -20.81 -54.71
N ASP A 467 22.11 -19.50 -54.87
CA ASP A 467 22.33 -18.91 -56.18
C ASP A 467 23.74 -19.23 -56.70
N ILE A 468 23.86 -19.66 -57.95
CA ILE A 468 25.15 -19.98 -58.59
C ILE A 468 25.14 -19.60 -60.07
N CYS A 469 26.20 -18.90 -60.50
CA CYS A 469 26.45 -18.58 -61.91
C CYS A 469 27.79 -19.18 -62.33
N ILE A 470 27.83 -19.85 -63.48
CA ILE A 470 29.06 -20.41 -64.06
C ILE A 470 29.05 -20.18 -65.56
N ALA A 471 30.16 -19.72 -66.12
CA ALA A 471 30.31 -19.57 -67.57
C ALA A 471 31.71 -19.95 -68.03
N ASN A 472 31.82 -20.53 -69.21
CA ASN A 472 33.06 -21.04 -69.77
C ASN A 472 32.99 -21.14 -71.31
N ASN A 473 34.09 -21.48 -71.99
CA ASN A 473 34.09 -21.83 -73.41
C ASN A 473 34.20 -23.35 -73.59
N ILE A 474 33.43 -23.89 -74.53
CA ILE A 474 33.54 -25.28 -74.97
C ILE A 474 33.57 -25.38 -76.49
N THR A 475 34.15 -26.46 -77.01
CA THR A 475 34.19 -26.74 -78.45
C THR A 475 33.34 -27.98 -78.75
N LEU A 476 32.34 -27.81 -79.62
CA LEU A 476 31.47 -28.89 -80.09
C LEU A 476 31.55 -28.95 -81.62
N LYS A 477 31.85 -30.14 -82.19
CA LYS A 477 32.01 -30.33 -83.65
C LYS A 477 32.87 -29.24 -84.33
N ASN A 478 34.01 -28.90 -83.72
CA ASN A 478 34.96 -27.86 -84.17
C ASN A 478 34.41 -26.42 -84.22
N LYS A 479 33.30 -26.14 -83.53
CA LYS A 479 32.79 -24.77 -83.32
C LYS A 479 32.91 -24.39 -81.84
N ASN A 480 33.23 -23.13 -81.57
CA ASN A 480 33.32 -22.59 -80.22
C ASN A 480 31.96 -22.08 -79.75
N TYR A 481 31.64 -22.40 -78.50
CA TYR A 481 30.43 -21.98 -77.83
C TYR A 481 30.78 -21.39 -76.47
N CYS A 482 30.12 -20.30 -76.12
CA CYS A 482 30.07 -19.80 -74.75
C CYS A 482 28.97 -20.56 -74.00
N VAL A 483 29.33 -21.33 -72.98
CA VAL A 483 28.40 -22.06 -72.12
C VAL A 483 28.14 -21.26 -70.85
N PHE A 484 26.89 -21.23 -70.40
CA PHE A 484 26.52 -20.59 -69.14
C PHE A 484 25.47 -21.40 -68.39
N VAL A 485 25.44 -21.21 -67.08
CA VAL A 485 24.38 -21.69 -66.18
C VAL A 485 24.11 -20.61 -65.12
N ASN A 486 22.83 -20.34 -64.89
CA ASN A 486 22.32 -19.60 -63.74
C ASN A 486 21.36 -20.51 -63.02
N GLY A 487 21.66 -20.86 -61.76
CA GLY A 487 20.86 -21.77 -60.97
C GLY A 487 20.53 -21.20 -59.61
N ASP A 488 19.36 -21.53 -59.09
CA ASP A 488 18.94 -21.27 -57.72
C ASP A 488 18.48 -22.58 -57.07
N ALA A 489 19.30 -23.03 -56.13
CA ALA A 489 19.06 -24.22 -55.33
C ALA A 489 18.10 -23.94 -54.17
N MET A 490 17.15 -24.86 -53.97
CA MET A 490 16.17 -24.79 -52.90
C MET A 490 16.83 -24.61 -51.53
N GLY A 491 16.59 -23.45 -50.94
CA GLY A 491 17.05 -23.11 -49.58
C GLY A 491 17.84 -21.81 -49.56
N LYS A 492 17.73 -21.07 -48.45
CA LYS A 492 18.27 -19.70 -48.33
C LYS A 492 19.61 -19.60 -47.58
N SER A 493 20.16 -20.74 -47.14
CA SER A 493 21.39 -20.83 -46.34
C SER A 493 22.14 -22.12 -46.68
N ILE A 494 22.57 -22.92 -45.70
CA ILE A 494 23.40 -24.12 -45.91
C ILE A 494 22.77 -25.17 -46.83
N GLN A 495 21.44 -25.32 -46.79
CA GLN A 495 20.73 -26.25 -47.69
C GLN A 495 20.85 -25.82 -49.15
N GLY A 496 20.57 -24.54 -49.45
CA GLY A 496 20.75 -23.99 -50.80
C GLY A 496 22.20 -24.06 -51.23
N ALA A 497 23.12 -23.72 -50.33
CA ALA A 497 24.56 -23.81 -50.56
C ALA A 497 25.02 -25.23 -50.90
N GLY A 498 24.44 -26.25 -50.26
CA GLY A 498 24.66 -27.65 -50.62
C GLY A 498 24.23 -27.95 -52.06
N GLY A 499 23.08 -27.43 -52.49
CA GLY A 499 22.60 -27.59 -53.87
C GLY A 499 23.42 -26.85 -54.90
N ALA A 500 23.82 -25.62 -54.61
CA ALA A 500 24.75 -24.85 -55.43
C ALA A 500 26.10 -25.56 -55.59
N LEU A 501 26.64 -26.12 -54.50
CA LEU A 501 27.88 -26.90 -54.52
C LEU A 501 27.74 -28.11 -55.45
N VAL A 502 26.66 -28.88 -55.35
CA VAL A 502 26.43 -30.07 -56.18
C VAL A 502 26.27 -29.68 -57.66
N LEU A 503 25.44 -28.67 -57.97
CA LEU A 503 25.30 -28.15 -59.34
C LEU A 503 26.66 -27.75 -59.90
N GLY A 504 27.42 -26.95 -59.15
CA GLY A 504 28.70 -26.43 -59.61
C GLY A 504 29.74 -27.52 -59.86
N VAL A 505 29.83 -28.54 -59.00
CA VAL A 505 30.76 -29.66 -59.18
C VAL A 505 30.37 -30.49 -60.41
N VAL A 506 29.10 -30.86 -60.54
CA VAL A 506 28.63 -31.68 -61.67
C VAL A 506 28.79 -30.91 -62.98
N PHE A 507 28.32 -29.67 -63.05
CA PHE A 507 28.39 -28.85 -64.26
C PHE A 507 29.84 -28.61 -64.70
N ARG A 508 30.73 -28.27 -63.76
CA ARG A 508 32.15 -28.10 -64.05
C ARG A 508 32.80 -29.40 -64.53
N ALA A 509 32.44 -30.55 -63.97
CA ALA A 509 32.91 -31.85 -64.46
C ALA A 509 32.48 -32.11 -65.91
N VAL A 510 31.24 -31.74 -66.29
CA VAL A 510 30.76 -31.83 -67.68
C VAL A 510 31.56 -30.90 -68.60
N ILE A 511 31.82 -29.65 -68.19
CA ILE A 511 32.62 -28.68 -68.96
C ILE A 511 34.04 -29.20 -69.16
N SER A 512 34.75 -29.55 -68.08
CA SER A 512 36.15 -29.99 -68.16
C SER A 512 36.30 -31.24 -69.01
N ARG A 513 35.37 -32.20 -68.92
CA ARG A 513 35.33 -33.39 -69.77
C ARG A 513 35.17 -33.04 -71.25
N THR A 514 34.39 -32.01 -71.56
CA THR A 514 34.17 -31.53 -72.94
C THR A 514 35.36 -30.74 -73.48
N GLN A 515 36.09 -30.02 -72.63
CA GLN A 515 37.30 -29.29 -73.02
C GLN A 515 38.48 -30.23 -73.32
N ILE A 516 38.64 -31.30 -72.53
CA ILE A 516 39.70 -32.30 -72.74
C ILE A 516 39.43 -33.11 -74.01
N ASN A 517 38.18 -33.52 -74.24
CA ASN A 517 37.77 -34.32 -75.39
C ASN A 517 36.61 -33.61 -76.12
N PRO A 518 36.90 -32.84 -77.19
CA PRO A 518 35.88 -32.13 -77.96
C PRO A 518 34.76 -33.07 -78.39
N SER A 519 33.55 -32.75 -77.94
CA SER A 519 32.40 -33.63 -78.12
C SER A 519 31.89 -33.57 -79.56
N ASN A 520 31.59 -34.74 -80.12
CA ASN A 520 30.99 -34.86 -81.46
C ASN A 520 29.46 -34.65 -81.46
N ARG A 521 28.89 -34.18 -80.33
CA ARG A 521 27.46 -33.94 -80.14
C ARG A 521 27.04 -32.57 -80.68
N THR A 522 25.78 -32.43 -81.09
CA THR A 522 25.20 -31.11 -81.36
C THR A 522 25.00 -30.32 -80.05
N PRO A 523 24.88 -28.98 -80.10
CA PRO A 523 24.56 -28.16 -78.92
C PRO A 523 23.34 -28.66 -78.16
N GLU A 524 22.27 -29.01 -78.88
CA GLU A 524 21.06 -29.58 -78.29
C GLU A 524 21.33 -30.91 -77.59
N GLN A 525 22.04 -31.84 -78.22
CA GLN A 525 22.38 -33.14 -77.63
C GLN A 525 23.28 -32.99 -76.39
N TRP A 526 24.18 -32.01 -76.39
CA TRP A 526 25.03 -31.71 -75.24
C TRP A 526 24.22 -31.16 -74.07
N LEU A 527 23.36 -30.16 -74.30
CA LEU A 527 22.48 -29.57 -73.27
C LEU A 527 21.52 -30.62 -72.70
N LYS A 528 20.92 -31.46 -73.55
CA LYS A 528 20.04 -32.54 -73.08
C LYS A 528 20.79 -33.54 -72.20
N SER A 529 21.99 -33.94 -72.58
CA SER A 529 22.80 -34.85 -71.77
C SER A 529 23.23 -34.22 -70.45
N CYS A 530 23.59 -32.94 -70.44
CA CYS A 530 23.94 -32.22 -69.22
C CYS A 530 22.74 -32.12 -68.27
N PHE A 531 21.54 -31.83 -68.81
CA PHE A 531 20.31 -31.79 -68.04
C PHE A 531 20.00 -33.13 -67.36
N VAL A 532 20.10 -34.23 -68.12
CA VAL A 532 19.85 -35.59 -67.59
C VAL A 532 20.89 -35.97 -66.52
N GLU A 533 22.16 -35.60 -66.70
CA GLU A 533 23.20 -35.85 -65.69
C GLU A 533 22.91 -35.11 -64.38
N LEU A 534 22.52 -33.83 -64.46
CA LEU A 534 22.08 -33.05 -63.32
C LEU A 534 20.80 -33.62 -62.69
N GLN A 535 19.80 -33.98 -63.50
CA GLN A 535 18.56 -34.59 -63.04
C GLN A 535 18.81 -35.87 -62.26
N ASN A 536 19.64 -36.78 -62.77
CA ASN A 536 19.93 -38.05 -62.10
C ASN A 536 20.63 -37.85 -60.75
N VAL A 537 21.55 -36.89 -60.67
CA VAL A 537 22.20 -36.54 -59.40
C VAL A 537 21.18 -35.95 -58.43
N PHE A 538 20.34 -35.02 -58.87
CA PHE A 538 19.40 -34.36 -57.96
C PHE A 538 18.21 -35.23 -57.54
N VAL A 539 17.76 -36.16 -58.38
CA VAL A 539 16.74 -37.17 -58.01
C VAL A 539 17.24 -38.05 -56.86
N SER A 540 18.56 -38.27 -56.74
CA SER A 540 19.12 -39.03 -55.61
C SER A 540 18.94 -38.35 -54.25
N PHE A 541 18.60 -37.05 -54.22
CA PHE A 541 18.22 -36.33 -53.00
C PHE A 541 16.75 -36.54 -52.60
N ASP A 542 15.98 -37.34 -53.34
CA ASP A 542 14.61 -37.77 -53.00
C ASP A 542 13.67 -36.59 -52.65
N GLY A 543 13.71 -35.54 -53.47
CA GLY A 543 12.90 -34.33 -53.28
C GLY A 543 13.34 -33.41 -52.14
N SER A 544 14.37 -33.76 -51.36
CA SER A 544 14.91 -32.92 -50.27
C SER A 544 15.67 -31.70 -50.79
N MET A 545 16.08 -31.73 -52.06
CA MET A 545 16.77 -30.65 -52.73
C MET A 545 16.36 -30.60 -54.20
N LEU A 546 15.91 -29.43 -54.62
CA LEU A 546 15.52 -29.13 -55.99
C LEU A 546 16.29 -27.91 -56.47
N ILE A 547 16.50 -27.79 -57.77
CA ILE A 547 17.19 -26.63 -58.33
C ILE A 547 16.45 -26.11 -59.55
N SER A 548 16.17 -24.81 -59.54
CA SER A 548 15.74 -24.09 -60.73
C SER A 548 16.98 -23.66 -61.51
N VAL A 549 16.96 -23.76 -62.84
CA VAL A 549 18.13 -23.42 -63.63
C VAL A 549 17.78 -22.93 -65.03
N VAL A 550 18.53 -21.95 -65.51
CA VAL A 550 18.68 -21.66 -66.94
C VAL A 550 20.10 -22.01 -67.34
N MET A 551 20.25 -22.87 -68.34
CA MET A 551 21.56 -23.19 -68.89
C MET A 551 21.52 -23.17 -70.41
N GLY A 552 22.61 -22.71 -71.03
CA GLY A 552 22.63 -22.51 -72.46
C GLY A 552 24.02 -22.45 -73.08
N LEU A 553 24.01 -22.41 -74.41
CA LEU A 553 25.16 -22.35 -75.30
C LEU A 553 24.91 -21.25 -76.32
N VAL A 554 25.87 -20.36 -76.51
CA VAL A 554 25.86 -19.35 -77.58
C VAL A 554 26.93 -19.70 -78.61
N ASP A 555 26.55 -19.92 -79.87
CA ASP A 555 27.48 -20.10 -80.99
C ASP A 555 28.15 -18.76 -81.31
N GLU A 556 29.46 -18.65 -81.08
CA GLU A 556 30.23 -17.42 -81.30
C GLU A 556 30.31 -17.02 -82.79
N SER A 557 30.03 -17.95 -83.70
CA SER A 557 30.08 -17.68 -85.14
C SER A 557 28.76 -17.15 -85.70
N THR A 558 27.64 -17.60 -85.15
CA THR A 558 26.29 -17.32 -85.70
C THR A 558 25.41 -16.49 -84.77
N GLY A 559 25.74 -16.35 -83.49
CA GLY A 559 24.85 -15.73 -82.50
C GLY A 559 23.65 -16.62 -82.11
N MET A 560 23.63 -17.89 -82.52
CA MET A 560 22.57 -18.82 -82.16
C MET A 560 22.69 -19.22 -80.69
N LEU A 561 21.68 -18.88 -79.90
CA LEU A 561 21.47 -19.32 -78.52
C LEU A 561 20.67 -20.62 -78.50
N PHE A 562 21.19 -21.62 -77.79
CA PHE A 562 20.52 -22.86 -77.43
C PHE A 562 20.39 -22.89 -75.91
N TYR A 563 19.19 -23.02 -75.35
CA TYR A 563 19.05 -23.02 -73.89
C TYR A 563 17.89 -23.88 -73.38
N ILE A 564 17.96 -24.21 -72.10
CA ILE A 564 16.92 -24.88 -71.33
C ILE A 564 16.63 -24.02 -70.11
N ASN A 565 15.35 -23.75 -69.85
CA ASN A 565 14.86 -23.13 -68.63
C ASN A 565 14.01 -24.15 -67.86
N ALA A 566 14.45 -24.53 -66.68
CA ALA A 566 13.81 -25.50 -65.79
C ALA A 566 13.25 -24.79 -64.56
N GLU A 567 11.99 -24.33 -64.65
CA GLU A 567 11.26 -23.60 -63.61
C GLU A 567 12.07 -22.47 -62.92
N HIS A 568 12.93 -21.81 -63.70
CA HIS A 568 13.63 -20.60 -63.32
C HIS A 568 12.91 -19.38 -63.92
N PRO A 569 13.10 -18.16 -63.38
CA PRO A 569 12.46 -16.98 -63.95
C PRO A 569 12.78 -16.80 -65.44
N TRP A 570 11.82 -16.24 -66.18
CA TRP A 570 11.93 -16.11 -67.63
C TRP A 570 13.14 -15.29 -68.05
N VAL A 571 13.76 -15.70 -69.16
CA VAL A 571 14.92 -15.02 -69.72
C VAL A 571 14.43 -13.73 -70.37
N ILE A 572 15.14 -12.63 -70.13
CA ILE A 572 14.77 -11.31 -70.63
C ILE A 572 15.71 -10.95 -71.77
N LEU A 573 15.13 -10.57 -72.90
CA LEU A 573 15.82 -9.98 -74.04
C LEU A 573 15.64 -8.46 -73.99
N TYR A 574 16.75 -7.74 -74.00
CA TYR A 574 16.78 -6.30 -74.22
C TYR A 574 17.31 -6.02 -75.64
N ARG A 575 16.44 -5.46 -76.49
CA ARG A 575 16.75 -5.10 -77.88
C ARG A 575 16.07 -3.78 -78.23
N ASP A 576 16.77 -2.88 -78.93
CA ASP A 576 16.22 -1.61 -79.42
C ASP A 576 15.52 -0.75 -78.33
N ASN A 577 16.08 -0.74 -77.11
CA ASN A 577 15.52 -0.09 -75.92
C ASN A 577 14.23 -0.68 -75.34
N ILE A 578 13.86 -1.90 -75.74
CA ILE A 578 12.67 -2.60 -75.25
C ILE A 578 13.11 -3.89 -74.55
N ALA A 579 12.57 -4.15 -73.35
CA ALA A 579 12.77 -5.41 -72.65
C ALA A 579 11.53 -6.31 -72.80
N SER A 580 11.75 -7.57 -73.19
CA SER A 580 10.68 -8.57 -73.32
C SER A 580 11.13 -9.94 -72.82
N PHE A 581 10.17 -10.77 -72.39
CA PHE A 581 10.44 -12.16 -72.07
C PHE A 581 10.64 -12.99 -73.34
N LEU A 582 11.59 -13.91 -73.30
CA LEU A 582 11.89 -14.81 -74.42
C LEU A 582 10.97 -16.06 -74.43
N GLU A 583 10.32 -16.35 -73.29
CA GLU A 583 9.40 -17.47 -73.11
C GLU A 583 7.96 -17.02 -72.81
N ASP A 584 6.97 -17.68 -73.44
CA ASP A 584 5.54 -17.51 -73.13
C ASP A 584 4.99 -18.60 -72.19
N SER A 585 5.77 -19.66 -71.92
CA SER A 585 5.42 -20.75 -71.00
C SER A 585 6.64 -21.56 -70.53
N LEU A 586 6.54 -22.09 -69.30
CA LEU A 586 7.48 -23.05 -68.73
C LEU A 586 6.99 -24.48 -68.99
N SER A 587 7.71 -25.22 -69.81
CA SER A 587 7.41 -26.63 -70.13
C SER A 587 8.20 -27.62 -69.26
N MET A 588 9.25 -27.16 -68.59
CA MET A 588 10.18 -27.99 -67.82
C MET A 588 10.08 -27.70 -66.33
N ARG A 589 10.10 -28.77 -65.53
CA ARG A 589 10.06 -28.72 -64.06
C ARG A 589 11.46 -28.54 -63.46
N LYS A 590 11.56 -28.11 -62.19
CA LYS A 590 12.84 -28.04 -61.47
C LYS A 590 13.60 -29.37 -61.52
N ILE A 591 14.91 -29.26 -61.60
CA ILE A 591 15.81 -30.40 -61.55
C ILE A 591 15.71 -31.08 -60.17
N GLY A 592 15.60 -32.41 -60.16
CA GLY A 592 15.44 -33.25 -58.97
C GLY A 592 14.02 -33.76 -58.71
N MET A 593 13.01 -33.29 -59.46
CA MET A 593 11.64 -33.77 -59.30
C MET A 593 11.42 -35.15 -59.95
N ILE A 594 10.75 -36.06 -59.24
CA ILE A 594 10.42 -37.42 -59.72
C ILE A 594 9.21 -37.33 -60.68
N GLY A 595 9.22 -38.12 -61.77
CA GLY A 595 8.10 -38.18 -62.72
C GLY A 595 8.10 -37.06 -63.76
N LEU A 596 9.25 -36.80 -64.39
CA LEU A 596 9.33 -35.94 -65.59
C LEU A 596 8.63 -36.62 -66.77
N ASP A 597 7.32 -36.47 -66.89
CA ASP A 597 6.50 -36.95 -68.03
C ASP A 597 6.46 -35.95 -69.20
N GLY A 598 7.45 -35.04 -69.31
CA GLY A 598 7.52 -34.02 -70.36
C GLY A 598 8.67 -34.25 -71.35
N ASP A 599 8.44 -33.95 -72.64
CA ASP A 599 9.49 -33.95 -73.66
C ASP A 599 10.53 -32.86 -73.36
N LEU A 600 11.78 -33.24 -73.11
CA LEU A 600 12.91 -32.33 -72.94
C LEU A 600 13.14 -31.53 -74.23
N GLN A 601 12.73 -30.26 -74.23
CA GLN A 601 12.86 -29.34 -75.37
C GLN A 601 13.96 -28.31 -75.14
N VAL A 602 14.91 -28.23 -76.09
CA VAL A 602 15.92 -27.17 -76.13
C VAL A 602 15.34 -26.03 -76.95
N LYS A 603 15.26 -24.84 -76.37
CA LYS A 603 14.80 -23.64 -77.07
C LYS A 603 15.96 -23.05 -77.86
N THR A 604 15.66 -22.49 -79.04
CA THR A 604 16.64 -21.84 -79.91
C THR A 604 16.22 -20.42 -80.22
N PHE A 605 17.18 -19.49 -80.20
CA PHE A 605 16.95 -18.08 -80.49
C PHE A 605 18.18 -17.50 -81.21
N HIS A 606 17.97 -16.58 -82.16
CA HIS A 606 19.06 -15.94 -82.89
C HIS A 606 19.32 -14.54 -82.33
N LEU A 607 20.47 -14.36 -81.67
CA LEU A 607 20.90 -13.08 -81.14
C LEU A 607 21.43 -12.18 -82.27
N GLN A 608 21.09 -10.89 -82.19
CA GLN A 608 21.62 -9.84 -83.04
C GLN A 608 22.74 -9.09 -82.31
N PRO A 609 23.64 -8.41 -83.05
CA PRO A 609 24.60 -7.50 -82.43
C PRO A 609 23.89 -6.49 -81.52
N GLU A 610 24.49 -6.18 -80.36
CA GLU A 610 23.95 -5.31 -79.30
C GLU A 610 22.76 -5.86 -78.48
N ASP A 611 22.31 -7.10 -78.74
CA ASP A 611 21.34 -7.74 -77.84
C ASP A 611 21.94 -8.01 -76.46
N SER A 612 21.15 -7.73 -75.41
CA SER A 612 21.51 -8.10 -74.03
C SER A 612 20.52 -9.13 -73.49
N LEU A 613 21.06 -10.23 -72.95
CA LEU A 613 20.28 -11.31 -72.36
C LEU A 613 20.45 -11.27 -70.84
N LEU A 614 19.35 -11.09 -70.10
CA LEU A 614 19.36 -11.08 -68.64
C LEU A 614 18.70 -12.33 -68.08
N ILE A 615 19.43 -13.01 -67.20
CA ILE A 615 19.04 -14.24 -66.54
C ILE A 615 19.27 -14.06 -65.05
N GLY A 616 18.26 -14.32 -64.23
CA GLY A 616 18.37 -14.21 -62.78
C GLY A 616 17.35 -15.07 -62.06
N SER A 617 17.67 -15.38 -60.81
CA SER A 617 16.79 -16.12 -59.89
C SER A 617 15.62 -15.28 -59.40
N ASP A 618 14.73 -15.90 -58.61
CA ASP A 618 13.54 -15.26 -58.05
C ASP A 618 13.88 -14.00 -57.22
N GLY A 619 15.11 -13.94 -56.69
CA GLY A 619 15.64 -12.78 -55.98
C GLY A 619 15.60 -11.46 -56.77
N ARG A 620 15.53 -11.49 -58.11
CA ARG A 620 15.41 -10.28 -58.94
C ARG A 620 14.01 -9.66 -58.89
N ASP A 621 12.98 -10.48 -58.67
CA ASP A 621 11.57 -10.10 -58.68
C ASP A 621 11.06 -9.83 -57.23
N ASP A 622 11.77 -10.36 -56.23
CA ASP A 622 11.53 -10.22 -54.76
C ASP A 622 11.87 -8.80 -54.21
N LEU A 623 11.32 -7.74 -54.83
CA LEU A 623 11.53 -6.35 -54.43
C LEU A 623 10.59 -5.92 -53.29
N LEU A 624 11.16 -5.36 -52.21
CA LEU A 624 10.39 -4.85 -51.07
C LEU A 624 10.02 -3.37 -51.31
N LEU A 625 8.75 -3.12 -51.62
CA LEU A 625 8.27 -1.79 -52.05
C LEU A 625 7.97 -0.86 -50.86
N ARG A 626 7.32 -1.37 -49.78
CA ARG A 626 6.98 -0.60 -48.56
C ARG A 626 6.75 -1.52 -47.35
N ILE A 627 6.84 -0.94 -46.15
CA ILE A 627 6.33 -1.54 -44.91
C ILE A 627 5.09 -0.75 -44.51
N ASN A 628 3.95 -1.42 -44.35
CA ASN A 628 2.71 -0.77 -43.88
C ASN A 628 2.82 -0.33 -42.41
N GLU A 629 1.94 0.57 -41.95
CA GLU A 629 1.90 1.07 -40.55
C GLU A 629 1.72 -0.05 -39.50
N LYS A 630 1.33 -1.25 -39.92
CA LYS A 630 1.23 -2.48 -39.10
C LYS A 630 2.50 -3.34 -39.07
N GLY A 631 3.58 -2.93 -39.75
CA GLY A 631 4.85 -3.67 -39.82
C GLY A 631 4.89 -4.79 -40.88
N GLU A 632 3.87 -4.90 -41.73
CA GLU A 632 3.78 -5.91 -42.80
C GLU A 632 4.53 -5.45 -44.06
N ARG A 633 5.31 -6.35 -44.65
CA ARG A 633 6.11 -6.10 -45.86
C ARG A 633 5.24 -6.24 -47.11
N ILE A 634 5.12 -5.19 -47.92
CA ILE A 634 4.50 -5.26 -49.25
C ILE A 634 5.60 -5.64 -50.25
N ILE A 635 5.46 -6.82 -50.84
CA ILE A 635 6.35 -7.36 -51.88
C ILE A 635 5.77 -6.98 -53.25
N ASN A 636 6.62 -6.74 -54.23
CA ASN A 636 6.16 -6.49 -55.60
C ASN A 636 5.42 -7.71 -56.18
N GLU A 637 4.24 -7.48 -56.76
CA GLU A 637 3.44 -8.47 -57.49
C GLU A 637 3.35 -8.15 -59.00
N ASP A 638 3.95 -7.04 -59.45
CA ASP A 638 4.01 -6.68 -60.88
C ASP A 638 5.18 -7.42 -61.55
N GLU A 639 4.86 -8.49 -62.27
CA GLU A 639 5.79 -9.32 -63.06
C GLU A 639 6.54 -8.51 -64.15
N ASN A 640 6.04 -7.33 -64.54
CA ASN A 640 6.67 -6.46 -65.54
C ASN A 640 7.54 -5.35 -64.94
N LEU A 641 7.57 -5.20 -63.61
CA LEU A 641 8.36 -4.14 -62.96
C LEU A 641 9.85 -4.29 -63.28
N PHE A 642 10.35 -5.53 -63.27
CA PHE A 642 11.74 -5.81 -63.58
C PHE A 642 12.07 -5.47 -65.04
N LEU A 643 11.17 -5.73 -66.00
CA LEU A 643 11.35 -5.31 -67.40
C LEU A 643 11.54 -3.80 -67.54
N ARG A 644 10.71 -3.00 -66.87
CA ARG A 644 10.85 -1.53 -66.86
C ARG A 644 12.18 -1.08 -66.27
N THR A 645 12.63 -1.75 -65.21
CA THR A 645 13.92 -1.48 -64.57
C THR A 645 15.08 -1.77 -65.53
N VAL A 646 14.99 -2.86 -66.31
CA VAL A 646 15.96 -3.20 -67.36
C VAL A 646 15.97 -2.15 -68.47
N GLU A 647 14.81 -1.63 -68.87
CA GLU A 647 14.71 -0.53 -69.85
C GLU A 647 15.34 0.77 -69.33
N GLU A 648 15.10 1.12 -68.07
CA GLU A 648 15.70 2.29 -67.41
C GLU A 648 17.23 2.17 -67.30
N GLY A 649 17.74 0.97 -66.95
CA GLY A 649 19.16 0.64 -66.86
C GLY A 649 19.83 0.38 -68.21
N LYS A 650 19.09 0.43 -69.32
CA LYS A 650 19.59 0.13 -70.67
C LYS A 650 20.27 -1.24 -70.81
N GLY A 651 19.80 -2.22 -70.04
CA GLY A 651 20.38 -3.57 -70.02
C GLY A 651 21.77 -3.69 -69.38
N ASP A 652 22.30 -2.66 -68.72
CA ASP A 652 23.56 -2.76 -67.96
C ASP A 652 23.32 -3.36 -66.57
N LEU A 653 24.17 -4.29 -66.16
CA LEU A 653 24.09 -4.98 -64.88
C LEU A 653 24.49 -4.07 -63.70
N ASN A 654 25.24 -2.99 -63.96
CA ASN A 654 25.76 -2.09 -62.92
C ASN A 654 24.96 -0.79 -62.74
N SER A 655 24.00 -0.52 -63.63
CA SER A 655 23.10 0.65 -63.57
C SER A 655 21.89 0.35 -62.71
#